data_AF-A0A7Y2IT57-F1
#
_entry.id   AF-A0A7Y2IT57-F1
#
_cell.length_a   1.000
_cell.length_b   1.000
_cell.length_c   1.000
_cell.angle_alpha   90.00
_cell.angle_beta   90.00
_cell.angle_gamma   90.00
#
_symmetry.space_group_name_H-M   'P 1'
#
loop_
_entity.id
_entity.type
_entity.pdbx_description
1 polymer ?
#
loop_
_entity_poly.entity_id
_entity_poly.type
_entity_poly.pdbx_seq_one_letter_code
_entity_poly.pdbx_strand_id
1 'polypeptide(L)'
;MELSKQRGVTLAALVAMLASVLVLVPVVAQSANAGTGPAVFINEIHYDNSGSDVGEAIEIAGPTGTDLTGWSVVFYNGNGGAEYDSVALSGVLADQGGGYGTTSEAVAGIQNGAPDGMALVDDGGVVIQFLSYEGSFTAVGGVADGLVSVDIGVSESSDTLEGTSMQLVGTGTTADDFSWTTGADDSFGSQNAGQTFLGDGGNPPAPLVINEIMQNPSAVSDDFGEYVEIYNAGTEDVDITGWTVKDDDSDSFVIGATLVVPAGGYVVLGKDADTAVNGGVTVDYAFGGDMFLSNSSDELVLVDLDSVEVDRVVWDNGATFPDPNGMSMALMDPALDNNVGANWCESGTAFGDGDFGSPGAANDCFVAPPVDLCVAAVTHTIMEVQGSGDASPIDGAEVIVEGVVYSDFQEILDDDRLSGLFIQDAVGDGDPATSDGVFLYTGSSPVAVAPGDVVRVQGFVDEFFDDTQISVSLLQVCGSSDVPAATLVDLPVPEGGSLEPYEGMHVTFDELFVSDTFNLHRFGETILSTDAPLVIPTNIAAPGADANAQEDLNARSIVTLDTGSDISFPDEVPYFTDAGTLRRGDSATGITGPLGFSFSAYRIYNPDVAFDQNNLRPDRPEVGGTVSVASFNVLNYWTTIDDGSNGGRGADSEAELARQTDKLVTAFLALDADIVGVQELENNGPTAIGALVDALNAADSNPTWAFVEDPAYPGGLESTNAIKVGIIYRSDVATTVGDSVADDDSIFAEDRPPVAQTFDVAGEVFTVVVNHFKSKGSSGATG
;
A
#
# COMPACT_ATOMS: atom_id res chain seq x y z
N MET A 1 21.36 34.31 48.98
CA MET A 1 21.78 32.97 49.42
C MET A 1 21.62 32.07 48.19
N GLU A 2 22.36 32.36 47.11
CA GLU A 2 23.61 31.68 46.70
C GLU A 2 23.46 30.14 46.73
N LEU A 3 23.32 29.41 45.61
CA LEU A 3 24.24 29.12 44.49
C LEU A 3 24.73 27.65 44.55
N SER A 4 24.26 26.85 43.58
CA SER A 4 25.04 25.91 42.74
C SER A 4 25.72 24.62 43.28
N LYS A 5 25.75 23.65 42.34
CA LYS A 5 26.75 22.59 42.03
C LYS A 5 26.48 21.18 42.58
N GLN A 6 26.26 20.16 41.73
CA GLN A 6 27.08 19.49 40.68
C GLN A 6 28.09 18.45 41.19
N ARG A 7 28.03 17.28 40.52
CA ARG A 7 29.09 16.30 40.15
C ARG A 7 29.46 15.18 41.14
N GLY A 8 29.10 13.95 40.75
CA GLY A 8 30.02 13.03 40.04
C GLY A 8 30.82 12.05 40.90
N VAL A 9 30.72 10.76 40.57
CA VAL A 9 31.82 9.79 40.77
C VAL A 9 31.90 8.87 39.56
N THR A 10 33.12 8.77 39.04
CA THR A 10 33.57 8.12 37.82
C THR A 10 34.10 6.71 38.07
N LEU A 11 34.08 5.94 36.98
CA LEU A 11 34.68 4.66 36.62
C LEU A 11 36.17 4.43 37.00
N ALA A 12 36.54 3.14 37.16
CA ALA A 12 37.82 2.44 36.87
C ALA A 12 38.41 1.65 38.08
N ALA A 13 39.02 0.45 37.99
CA ALA A 13 39.16 -0.62 36.99
C ALA A 13 39.97 -1.80 37.64
N LEU A 14 39.86 -3.00 37.04
CA LEU A 14 40.93 -3.97 36.71
C LEU A 14 41.18 -5.28 37.54
N VAL A 15 41.30 -6.37 36.74
CA VAL A 15 41.98 -7.71 36.92
C VAL A 15 41.10 -8.84 37.49
N ALA A 16 40.89 -10.03 36.86
CA ALA A 16 41.74 -10.85 35.98
C ALA A 16 40.94 -11.74 34.98
N MET A 17 41.56 -11.99 33.82
CA MET A 17 41.20 -12.96 32.78
C MET A 17 41.38 -14.42 33.20
N LEU A 18 40.52 -15.30 32.69
CA LEU A 18 40.83 -16.71 32.41
C LEU A 18 40.28 -17.06 31.02
N ALA A 19 41.18 -17.52 30.16
CA ALA A 19 40.95 -17.76 28.74
C ALA A 19 40.15 -19.04 28.49
N SER A 20 39.17 -18.96 27.61
CA SER A 20 38.68 -20.10 26.81
C SER A 20 38.65 -19.61 25.36
N VAL A 21 39.52 -20.18 24.53
CA VAL A 21 39.60 -19.92 23.10
C VAL A 21 38.45 -20.66 22.44
N LEU A 22 37.41 -19.94 22.02
CA LEU A 22 36.42 -20.46 21.08
C LEU A 22 36.84 -19.96 19.69
N VAL A 23 37.32 -20.88 18.86
CA VAL A 23 37.57 -20.64 17.45
C VAL A 23 36.21 -20.55 16.78
N LEU A 24 35.71 -19.34 16.51
CA LEU A 24 34.61 -19.15 15.56
C LEU A 24 35.16 -19.41 14.16
N VAL A 25 34.81 -20.56 13.60
CA VAL A 25 34.82 -20.78 12.16
C VAL A 25 33.58 -20.08 11.62
N PRO A 26 33.67 -19.22 10.60
CA PRO A 26 32.47 -18.74 9.92
C PRO A 26 31.85 -19.95 9.22
N VAL A 27 30.66 -20.37 9.67
CA VAL A 27 29.82 -21.25 8.87
C VAL A 27 29.33 -20.39 7.72
N VAL A 28 29.94 -20.58 6.56
CA VAL A 28 29.42 -20.13 5.29
C VAL A 28 28.12 -20.90 5.10
N ALA A 29 26.97 -20.23 5.20
CA ALA A 29 25.72 -20.76 4.68
C ALA A 29 25.90 -20.84 3.16
N GLN A 30 26.16 -22.05 2.66
CA GLN A 30 25.96 -22.36 1.26
C GLN A 30 24.46 -22.32 1.02
N SER A 31 24.01 -21.35 0.23
CA SER A 31 22.73 -21.41 -0.45
C SER A 31 22.72 -22.67 -1.31
N ALA A 32 21.94 -23.66 -0.89
CA ALA A 32 21.65 -24.84 -1.67
C ALA A 32 20.38 -24.58 -2.49
N ASN A 33 20.44 -25.08 -3.73
CA ASN A 33 19.46 -25.05 -4.80
C ASN A 33 17.97 -25.02 -4.41
N ALA A 34 17.21 -24.34 -5.27
CA ALA A 34 15.79 -24.55 -5.46
C ALA A 34 15.46 -26.04 -5.71
N GLY A 35 14.40 -26.51 -5.04
CA GLY A 35 13.79 -27.85 -5.17
C GLY A 35 14.40 -28.90 -4.25
N THR A 36 13.93 -29.06 -3.00
CA THR A 36 14.23 -30.26 -2.17
C THR A 36 13.24 -30.45 -1.01
N GLY A 37 11.97 -30.79 -1.30
CA GLY A 37 11.17 -31.58 -0.35
C GLY A 37 11.75 -33.01 -0.25
N PRO A 38 11.56 -33.76 0.86
CA PRO A 38 12.11 -35.10 0.98
C PRO A 38 11.39 -36.08 0.04
N ALA A 39 12.17 -36.88 -0.69
CA ALA A 39 11.64 -37.89 -1.62
C ALA A 39 10.93 -39.06 -0.90
N VAL A 40 11.22 -39.29 0.39
CA VAL A 40 10.50 -40.26 1.23
C VAL A 40 9.65 -39.49 2.23
N PHE A 41 8.34 -39.74 2.26
CA PHE A 41 7.39 -38.94 3.03
C PHE A 41 6.20 -39.75 3.55
N ILE A 42 5.52 -39.21 4.56
CA ILE A 42 4.25 -39.74 5.09
C ILE A 42 3.14 -39.47 4.07
N ASN A 43 2.46 -40.52 3.63
CA ASN A 43 1.55 -40.51 2.48
C ASN A 43 0.06 -40.64 2.85
N GLU A 44 -0.23 -41.37 3.91
CA GLU A 44 -1.58 -41.67 4.38
C GLU A 44 -1.55 -41.94 5.89
N ILE A 45 -2.56 -41.46 6.63
CA ILE A 45 -2.68 -41.58 8.10
C ILE A 45 -4.13 -41.90 8.46
N HIS A 46 -4.32 -42.85 9.36
CA HIS A 46 -5.58 -43.07 10.06
C HIS A 46 -5.33 -43.12 11.57
N TYR A 47 -5.95 -42.22 12.33
CA TYR A 47 -5.82 -42.09 13.78
C TYR A 47 -7.16 -42.05 14.53
N ASP A 48 -8.25 -41.54 13.94
CA ASP A 48 -9.56 -41.44 14.62
C ASP A 48 -10.71 -41.95 13.75
N ASN A 49 -11.66 -42.69 14.36
CA ASN A 49 -12.88 -43.12 13.69
C ASN A 49 -14.08 -43.36 14.63
N SER A 50 -15.23 -43.57 14.01
CA SER A 50 -16.48 -43.80 14.71
C SER A 50 -16.50 -45.13 15.43
N GLY A 51 -16.27 -45.08 16.75
CA GLY A 51 -16.40 -46.23 17.65
C GLY A 51 -15.18 -46.43 18.53
N SER A 52 -14.40 -47.46 18.24
CA SER A 52 -13.11 -47.73 18.88
C SER A 52 -12.03 -47.53 17.82
N ASP A 53 -10.90 -46.91 18.17
CA ASP A 53 -9.74 -46.68 17.29
C ASP A 53 -9.29 -48.02 16.66
N VAL A 54 -9.82 -48.32 15.49
CA VAL A 54 -9.66 -49.60 14.78
C VAL A 54 -9.12 -49.28 13.40
N GLY A 55 -8.06 -49.97 13.00
CA GLY A 55 -7.44 -49.75 11.69
C GLY A 55 -6.42 -48.61 11.65
N GLU A 56 -6.02 -48.09 12.81
CA GLU A 56 -4.96 -47.09 12.93
C GLU A 56 -3.69 -47.54 12.20
N ALA A 57 -3.18 -46.66 11.32
CA ALA A 57 -2.05 -46.97 10.46
C ALA A 57 -1.41 -45.70 9.92
N ILE A 58 -0.16 -45.85 9.49
CA ILE A 58 0.57 -44.84 8.74
C ILE A 58 1.16 -45.47 7.47
N GLU A 59 1.13 -44.72 6.38
CA GLU A 59 1.76 -45.08 5.12
C GLU A 59 2.91 -44.15 4.78
N ILE A 60 3.98 -44.72 4.24
CA ILE A 60 5.15 -44.02 3.75
C ILE A 60 5.24 -44.24 2.24
N ALA A 61 5.41 -43.16 1.47
CA ALA A 61 5.73 -43.18 0.06
C ALA A 61 7.19 -42.80 -0.17
N GLY A 62 7.78 -43.29 -1.26
CA GLY A 62 9.11 -42.89 -1.69
C GLY A 62 9.60 -43.64 -2.92
N PRO A 63 10.84 -43.37 -3.37
CA PRO A 63 11.39 -43.99 -4.57
C PRO A 63 11.42 -45.51 -4.47
N THR A 64 11.12 -46.18 -5.58
CA THR A 64 11.19 -47.63 -5.69
C THR A 64 12.58 -48.14 -5.37
N GLY A 65 12.67 -49.23 -4.61
CA GLY A 65 13.93 -49.78 -4.15
C GLY A 65 14.48 -49.13 -2.88
N THR A 66 13.83 -48.10 -2.32
CA THR A 66 14.18 -47.55 -1.00
C THR A 66 13.97 -48.62 0.07
N ASP A 67 15.04 -48.96 0.79
CA ASP A 67 15.01 -49.88 1.93
C ASP A 67 14.78 -49.08 3.22
N LEU A 68 13.63 -49.28 3.85
CA LEU A 68 13.25 -48.59 5.08
C LEU A 68 13.80 -49.28 6.34
N THR A 69 14.67 -50.28 6.20
CA THR A 69 15.32 -50.92 7.35
C THR A 69 16.11 -49.88 8.17
N GLY A 70 15.67 -49.64 9.39
CA GLY A 70 16.30 -48.68 10.31
C GLY A 70 15.58 -47.33 10.39
N TRP A 71 14.64 -47.06 9.48
CA TRP A 71 13.74 -45.92 9.57
C TRP A 71 12.69 -46.14 10.66
N SER A 72 12.07 -45.07 11.15
CA SER A 72 11.00 -45.14 12.15
C SER A 72 10.02 -43.98 12.04
N VAL A 73 8.82 -44.20 12.56
CA VAL A 73 7.85 -43.15 12.86
C VAL A 73 7.78 -43.02 14.38
N VAL A 74 8.00 -41.82 14.90
CA VAL A 74 8.00 -41.53 16.35
C VAL A 74 6.82 -40.64 16.69
N PHE A 75 5.97 -41.07 17.63
CA PHE A 75 4.73 -40.38 17.97
C PHE A 75 4.90 -39.50 19.21
N TYR A 76 4.30 -38.31 19.16
CA TYR A 76 4.41 -37.26 20.17
C TYR A 76 3.03 -36.80 20.62
N ASN A 77 2.91 -36.61 21.93
CA ASN A 77 1.70 -36.09 22.56
C ASN A 77 1.81 -34.56 22.58
N GLY A 78 0.93 -33.84 21.90
CA GLY A 78 1.00 -32.38 21.82
C GLY A 78 0.58 -31.68 23.10
N ASN A 79 -0.05 -32.39 24.05
CA ASN A 79 -0.16 -31.95 25.45
C ASN A 79 1.16 -32.21 26.22
N GLY A 80 2.14 -31.37 25.96
CA GLY A 80 3.44 -31.36 26.63
C GLY A 80 4.62 -31.73 25.73
N GLY A 81 4.35 -32.11 24.48
CA GLY A 81 5.33 -32.36 23.43
C GLY A 81 6.12 -33.66 23.58
N ALA A 82 5.79 -34.52 24.54
CA ALA A 82 6.61 -35.69 24.86
C ALA A 82 6.36 -36.85 23.88
N GLU A 83 7.45 -37.53 23.48
CA GLU A 83 7.38 -38.82 22.78
C GLU A 83 6.62 -39.84 23.64
N TYR A 84 5.67 -40.58 23.04
CA TYR A 84 4.91 -41.63 23.73
C TYR A 84 5.02 -43.01 23.11
N ASP A 85 5.33 -43.12 21.81
CA ASP A 85 5.55 -44.40 21.14
C ASP A 85 6.45 -44.25 19.90
N SER A 86 6.96 -45.36 19.38
CA SER A 86 7.68 -45.41 18.10
C SER A 86 7.48 -46.75 17.39
N VAL A 87 7.36 -46.68 16.07
CA VAL A 87 7.24 -47.83 15.18
C VAL A 87 8.43 -47.87 14.24
N ALA A 88 9.15 -48.99 14.25
CA ALA A 88 10.22 -49.22 13.29
C ALA A 88 9.62 -49.61 11.94
N LEU A 89 10.09 -48.95 10.88
CA LEU A 89 9.73 -49.27 9.51
C LEU A 89 10.65 -50.38 8.98
N SER A 90 10.17 -51.14 8.00
CA SER A 90 10.97 -52.14 7.33
C SER A 90 10.42 -52.47 5.95
N GLY A 91 11.24 -53.12 5.13
CA GLY A 91 10.85 -53.51 3.78
C GLY A 91 11.42 -52.56 2.73
N VAL A 92 11.25 -52.97 1.47
CA VAL A 92 11.73 -52.24 0.30
C VAL A 92 10.52 -51.79 -0.50
N LEU A 93 10.42 -50.50 -0.79
CA LEU A 93 9.31 -49.94 -1.56
C LEU A 93 9.31 -50.53 -2.97
N ALA A 94 8.19 -51.12 -3.38
CA ALA A 94 8.02 -51.68 -4.71
C ALA A 94 7.38 -50.65 -5.65
N ASP A 95 7.79 -50.62 -6.92
CA ASP A 95 7.23 -49.70 -7.91
C ASP A 95 5.72 -49.95 -8.11
N GLN A 96 4.92 -48.96 -7.75
CA GLN A 96 3.47 -48.93 -7.92
C GLN A 96 3.04 -47.98 -9.04
N GLY A 97 3.97 -47.17 -9.58
CA GLY A 97 3.73 -46.19 -10.61
C GLY A 97 4.79 -45.10 -10.58
N GLY A 98 5.27 -44.69 -11.76
CA GLY A 98 6.26 -43.61 -11.89
C GLY A 98 7.42 -43.76 -10.92
N GLY A 99 8.05 -44.94 -10.80
CA GLY A 99 9.26 -45.12 -10.00
C GLY A 99 9.11 -44.93 -8.48
N TYR A 100 7.89 -44.86 -7.95
CA TYR A 100 7.61 -44.72 -6.52
C TYR A 100 6.76 -45.89 -6.01
N GLY A 101 6.82 -46.12 -4.72
CA GLY A 101 6.03 -47.13 -4.02
C GLY A 101 5.62 -46.68 -2.64
N THR A 102 4.60 -47.33 -2.10
CA THR A 102 4.15 -47.13 -0.73
C THR A 102 4.32 -48.38 0.13
N THR A 103 4.43 -48.19 1.44
CA THR A 103 4.26 -49.25 2.45
C THR A 103 3.56 -48.70 3.67
N SER A 104 2.70 -49.50 4.29
CA SER A 104 1.97 -49.12 5.49
C SER A 104 2.35 -49.98 6.69
N GLU A 105 2.23 -49.40 7.87
CA GLU A 105 2.39 -50.07 9.15
C GLU A 105 1.14 -49.84 10.01
N ALA A 106 0.58 -50.93 10.53
CA ALA A 106 -0.50 -50.84 11.50
C ALA A 106 0.06 -50.42 12.87
N VAL A 107 -0.51 -49.38 13.45
CA VAL A 107 -0.12 -48.82 14.74
C VAL A 107 -1.30 -48.97 15.68
N ALA A 108 -1.07 -49.19 16.98
CA ALA A 108 -2.15 -49.31 17.94
C ALA A 108 -2.04 -48.21 18.99
N GLY A 109 -3.10 -47.43 19.17
CA GLY A 109 -3.17 -46.33 20.13
C GLY A 109 -2.43 -45.09 19.66
N ILE A 110 -2.58 -44.73 18.38
CA ILE A 110 -2.33 -43.35 17.95
C ILE A 110 -3.30 -42.47 18.75
N GLN A 111 -2.82 -41.34 19.26
CA GLN A 111 -3.61 -40.50 20.16
C GLN A 111 -4.43 -39.47 19.37
N ASN A 112 -5.70 -39.26 19.75
CA ASN A 112 -6.62 -38.36 19.04
C ASN A 112 -6.68 -36.98 19.73
N GLY A 113 -5.55 -36.49 20.25
CA GLY A 113 -5.47 -35.21 20.93
C GLY A 113 -5.31 -34.04 19.95
N ALA A 114 -5.93 -32.91 20.26
CA ALA A 114 -5.76 -31.65 19.53
C ALA A 114 -4.72 -30.75 20.25
N PRO A 115 -3.46 -30.64 19.77
CA PRO A 115 -2.83 -31.45 18.73
C PRO A 115 -2.08 -32.67 19.28
N ASP A 116 -1.81 -33.64 18.41
CA ASP A 116 -0.86 -34.75 18.55
C ASP A 116 -0.15 -34.91 17.20
N GLY A 117 0.98 -35.63 17.16
CA GLY A 117 1.80 -35.67 15.95
C GLY A 117 2.81 -36.79 15.87
N MET A 118 3.52 -36.83 14.75
CA MET A 118 4.47 -37.89 14.41
C MET A 118 5.64 -37.39 13.59
N ALA A 119 6.82 -37.92 13.85
CA ALA A 119 8.04 -37.64 13.10
C ALA A 119 8.47 -38.85 12.27
N LEU A 120 8.66 -38.67 10.97
CA LEU A 120 9.34 -39.64 10.11
C LEU A 120 10.84 -39.46 10.25
N VAL A 121 11.56 -40.53 10.57
CA VAL A 121 12.99 -40.50 10.88
C VAL A 121 13.74 -41.55 10.06
N ASP A 122 14.84 -41.13 9.44
CA ASP A 122 15.67 -42.00 8.61
C ASP A 122 16.55 -42.98 9.42
N ASP A 123 17.29 -43.85 8.71
CA ASP A 123 18.20 -44.82 9.31
C ASP A 123 19.44 -44.20 10.00
N GLY A 124 19.68 -42.91 9.76
CA GLY A 124 20.70 -42.09 10.42
C GLY A 124 20.21 -41.38 11.69
N GLY A 125 18.90 -41.43 11.97
CA GLY A 125 18.27 -40.72 13.08
C GLY A 125 17.95 -39.25 12.77
N VAL A 126 17.88 -38.86 11.50
CA VAL A 126 17.49 -37.52 11.03
C VAL A 126 15.98 -37.45 10.86
N VAL A 127 15.34 -36.40 11.39
CA VAL A 127 13.92 -36.13 11.18
C VAL A 127 13.70 -35.61 9.77
N ILE A 128 12.93 -36.36 8.97
CA ILE A 128 12.59 -36.07 7.59
C ILE A 128 11.32 -35.21 7.51
N GLN A 129 10.30 -35.58 8.28
CA GLN A 129 9.08 -34.78 8.46
C GLN A 129 8.68 -34.82 9.94
N PHE A 130 8.15 -33.71 10.45
CA PHE A 130 7.47 -33.68 11.74
C PHE A 130 6.08 -33.08 11.53
N LEU A 131 5.07 -33.94 11.47
CA LEU A 131 3.69 -33.57 11.15
C LEU A 131 2.81 -33.68 12.39
N SER A 132 1.78 -32.85 12.48
CA SER A 132 0.72 -32.93 13.48
C SER A 132 -0.64 -32.78 12.84
N TYR A 133 -1.68 -33.13 13.58
CA TYR A 133 -3.06 -32.88 13.22
C TYR A 133 -3.75 -32.07 14.31
N GLU A 134 -4.77 -31.32 13.92
CA GLU A 134 -5.56 -30.46 14.82
C GLU A 134 -4.73 -29.35 15.51
N GLY A 135 -3.67 -28.87 14.84
CA GLY A 135 -2.79 -27.81 15.30
C GLY A 135 -1.32 -28.21 15.37
N SER A 136 -0.43 -27.26 15.63
CA SER A 136 1.02 -27.47 15.75
C SER A 136 1.50 -27.42 17.21
N PHE A 137 2.61 -28.10 17.50
CA PHE A 137 3.27 -28.05 18.81
C PHE A 137 4.78 -28.30 18.70
N THR A 138 5.52 -27.96 19.76
CA THR A 138 6.95 -28.23 19.86
C THR A 138 7.20 -29.55 20.57
N ALA A 139 8.01 -30.43 19.97
CA ALA A 139 8.43 -31.67 20.62
C ALA A 139 9.38 -31.41 21.80
N VAL A 140 9.25 -32.22 22.84
CA VAL A 140 10.02 -32.18 24.09
C VAL A 140 10.59 -33.58 24.34
N GLY A 141 11.90 -33.69 24.17
CA GLY A 141 12.61 -34.97 24.16
C GLY A 141 12.46 -35.72 22.83
N GLY A 142 13.03 -36.93 22.78
CA GLY A 142 13.02 -37.76 21.57
C GLY A 142 13.92 -37.23 20.45
N VAL A 143 13.72 -37.78 19.25
CA VAL A 143 14.47 -37.45 18.03
C VAL A 143 14.10 -36.11 17.41
N ALA A 144 12.91 -35.57 17.73
CA ALA A 144 12.42 -34.29 17.24
C ALA A 144 12.53 -33.16 18.29
N ASP A 145 13.29 -33.35 19.39
CA ASP A 145 13.39 -32.39 20.49
C ASP A 145 13.65 -30.95 20.01
N GLY A 146 12.74 -30.03 20.35
CA GLY A 146 12.81 -28.62 19.97
C GLY A 146 12.32 -28.27 18.56
N LEU A 147 11.94 -29.25 17.73
CA LEU A 147 11.29 -28.99 16.45
C LEU A 147 9.81 -28.65 16.65
N VAL A 148 9.28 -27.76 15.81
CA VAL A 148 7.84 -27.44 15.74
C VAL A 148 7.23 -28.31 14.65
N SER A 149 6.12 -28.98 14.95
CA SER A 149 5.40 -29.78 13.95
C SER A 149 4.70 -28.91 12.92
N VAL A 150 4.58 -29.43 11.70
CA VAL A 150 3.75 -28.85 10.64
C VAL A 150 2.34 -29.44 10.75
N ASP A 151 1.34 -28.59 10.95
CA ASP A 151 -0.05 -29.05 10.96
C ASP A 151 -0.49 -29.48 9.56
N ILE A 152 -1.06 -30.68 9.45
CA ILE A 152 -1.51 -31.29 8.20
C ILE A 152 -2.67 -30.50 7.56
N GLY A 153 -3.38 -29.69 8.36
CA GLY A 153 -4.47 -28.83 7.88
C GLY A 153 -5.79 -29.55 7.62
N VAL A 154 -5.79 -30.88 7.75
CA VAL A 154 -6.98 -31.70 7.78
C VAL A 154 -6.96 -32.66 8.98
N SER A 155 -8.13 -33.12 9.42
CA SER A 155 -8.26 -33.97 10.61
C SER A 155 -9.32 -35.05 10.43
N GLU A 156 -9.20 -36.09 11.25
CA GLU A 156 -10.26 -37.07 11.47
C GLU A 156 -11.05 -36.69 12.72
N SER A 157 -12.23 -37.28 12.89
CA SER A 157 -13.06 -37.05 14.07
C SER A 157 -13.71 -38.36 14.50
N SER A 158 -14.36 -38.35 15.66
CA SER A 158 -15.17 -39.48 16.14
C SER A 158 -16.36 -39.86 15.23
N ASP A 159 -16.59 -39.11 14.15
CA ASP A 159 -17.59 -39.41 13.12
C ASP A 159 -16.96 -39.93 11.81
N THR A 160 -15.63 -40.00 11.69
CA THR A 160 -14.92 -40.58 10.53
C THR A 160 -15.31 -42.04 10.37
N LEU A 161 -15.57 -42.47 9.13
CA LEU A 161 -16.04 -43.83 8.85
C LEU A 161 -14.89 -44.84 8.99
N GLU A 162 -15.20 -46.03 9.49
CA GLU A 162 -14.27 -47.16 9.45
C GLU A 162 -13.97 -47.50 7.97
N GLY A 163 -12.69 -47.57 7.62
CA GLY A 163 -12.22 -47.83 6.25
C GLY A 163 -11.91 -46.57 5.44
N THR A 164 -11.81 -45.40 6.08
CA THR A 164 -11.37 -44.14 5.44
C THR A 164 -10.17 -43.57 6.18
N SER A 165 -9.34 -42.81 5.48
CA SER A 165 -8.12 -42.20 6.03
C SER A 165 -7.93 -40.75 5.55
N MET A 166 -6.95 -40.07 6.14
CA MET A 166 -6.35 -38.87 5.54
C MET A 166 -5.23 -39.28 4.60
N GLN A 167 -5.19 -38.72 3.39
CA GLN A 167 -4.24 -39.17 2.37
C GLN A 167 -3.80 -38.03 1.45
N LEU A 168 -2.60 -38.14 0.88
CA LEU A 168 -2.09 -37.21 -0.13
C LEU A 168 -2.69 -37.48 -1.52
N VAL A 169 -3.07 -36.42 -2.23
CA VAL A 169 -3.55 -36.45 -3.63
C VAL A 169 -2.82 -35.39 -4.47
N GLY A 170 -2.79 -35.56 -5.79
CA GLY A 170 -2.03 -34.68 -6.71
C GLY A 170 -1.03 -35.43 -7.58
N THR A 171 -0.15 -34.71 -8.25
CA THR A 171 0.84 -35.29 -9.17
C THR A 171 2.23 -34.75 -8.87
N GLY A 172 3.20 -35.61 -8.60
CA GLY A 172 4.56 -35.16 -8.27
C GLY A 172 5.51 -36.25 -7.77
N THR A 173 6.57 -35.83 -7.07
CA THR A 173 7.66 -36.70 -6.59
C THR A 173 8.05 -36.46 -5.13
N THR A 174 7.70 -35.30 -4.56
CA THR A 174 7.98 -34.93 -3.18
C THR A 174 6.69 -34.63 -2.44
N ALA A 175 6.70 -34.66 -1.11
CA ALA A 175 5.51 -34.41 -0.29
C ALA A 175 4.78 -33.10 -0.65
N ASP A 176 5.55 -32.06 -0.99
CA ASP A 176 5.05 -30.71 -1.27
C ASP A 176 4.32 -30.61 -2.62
N ASP A 177 4.49 -31.60 -3.51
CA ASP A 177 3.76 -31.67 -4.78
C ASP A 177 2.33 -32.20 -4.61
N PHE A 178 1.99 -32.66 -3.39
CA PHE A 178 0.70 -33.24 -3.06
C PHE A 178 -0.02 -32.41 -2.00
N SER A 179 -1.33 -32.61 -1.89
CA SER A 179 -2.17 -31.97 -0.86
C SER A 179 -2.91 -33.03 -0.06
N TRP A 180 -3.02 -32.82 1.26
CA TRP A 180 -3.77 -33.70 2.14
C TRP A 180 -5.29 -33.56 1.93
N THR A 181 -6.00 -34.69 1.92
CA THR A 181 -7.47 -34.75 1.89
C THR A 181 -7.99 -35.73 2.94
N THR A 182 -9.27 -35.62 3.29
CA THR A 182 -9.98 -36.49 4.25
C THR A 182 -11.13 -37.24 3.60
N GLY A 183 -11.49 -38.40 4.15
CA GLY A 183 -12.78 -39.05 3.86
C GLY A 183 -12.80 -39.81 2.53
N ALA A 184 -11.63 -40.28 2.08
CA ALA A 184 -11.50 -41.24 1.00
C ALA A 184 -11.40 -42.67 1.59
N ASP A 185 -11.83 -43.67 0.81
CA ASP A 185 -11.59 -45.07 1.16
C ASP A 185 -10.08 -45.29 1.33
N ASP A 186 -9.66 -45.94 2.42
CA ASP A 186 -8.24 -46.15 2.70
C ASP A 186 -7.54 -46.94 1.57
N SER A 187 -6.27 -46.60 1.35
CA SER A 187 -5.44 -47.18 0.28
C SER A 187 -4.16 -47.82 0.79
N PHE A 188 -4.00 -47.97 2.11
CA PHE A 188 -2.82 -48.53 2.77
C PHE A 188 -2.17 -49.73 2.01
N GLY A 189 -0.91 -49.54 1.63
CA GLY A 189 -0.09 -50.46 0.84
C GLY A 189 -0.27 -50.33 -0.67
N SER A 190 -0.93 -49.28 -1.17
CA SER A 190 -1.15 -48.97 -2.58
C SER A 190 -1.15 -47.45 -2.80
N GLN A 191 -0.98 -47.00 -4.04
CA GLN A 191 -1.07 -45.58 -4.39
C GLN A 191 -2.47 -45.02 -4.07
N ASN A 192 -2.51 -43.82 -3.49
CA ASN A 192 -3.75 -43.14 -3.12
C ASN A 192 -4.63 -42.83 -4.33
N ALA A 193 -5.95 -42.85 -4.15
CA ALA A 193 -6.88 -42.45 -5.21
C ALA A 193 -6.72 -40.96 -5.56
N GLY A 194 -6.39 -40.66 -6.83
CA GLY A 194 -6.13 -39.28 -7.28
C GLY A 194 -4.68 -38.82 -7.06
N GLN A 195 -3.78 -39.74 -6.71
CA GLN A 195 -2.35 -39.51 -6.64
C GLN A 195 -1.64 -40.09 -7.87
N THR A 196 -0.71 -39.33 -8.45
CA THR A 196 0.16 -39.77 -9.55
C THR A 196 1.62 -39.48 -9.21
N PHE A 197 2.46 -40.51 -9.12
CA PHE A 197 3.89 -40.32 -8.96
C PHE A 197 4.58 -40.14 -10.31
N LEU A 198 5.52 -39.19 -10.39
CA LEU A 198 6.39 -38.99 -11.54
C LEU A 198 7.74 -39.70 -11.26
N GLY A 199 8.28 -40.47 -12.21
CA GLY A 199 9.47 -41.31 -11.99
C GLY A 199 10.79 -40.57 -11.81
N ASP A 200 11.61 -41.03 -10.86
CA ASP A 200 13.07 -40.77 -10.76
C ASP A 200 13.91 -41.53 -11.85
N GLY A 201 13.23 -41.91 -12.94
CA GLY A 201 13.83 -42.40 -14.18
C GLY A 201 13.29 -41.66 -15.41
N GLY A 202 12.44 -40.65 -15.21
CA GLY A 202 12.13 -39.66 -16.22
C GLY A 202 13.21 -38.59 -16.15
N ASN A 203 13.69 -38.16 -17.31
CA ASN A 203 14.13 -36.78 -17.47
C ASN A 203 13.14 -35.88 -16.66
N PRO A 204 13.58 -34.86 -15.88
CA PRO A 204 12.64 -33.81 -15.45
C PRO A 204 11.75 -33.44 -16.64
N PRO A 205 10.45 -33.09 -16.44
CA PRO A 205 9.53 -32.80 -17.55
C PRO A 205 10.30 -31.98 -18.55
N ALA A 206 10.44 -32.52 -19.77
CA ALA A 206 11.51 -32.07 -20.63
C ALA A 206 11.37 -30.55 -20.75
N PRO A 207 12.44 -29.78 -20.50
CA PRO A 207 12.35 -28.34 -20.31
C PRO A 207 11.77 -27.62 -21.53
N LEU A 208 11.56 -28.32 -22.65
CA LEU A 208 11.15 -27.78 -23.92
C LEU A 208 9.69 -28.12 -24.24
N VAL A 209 8.89 -27.09 -24.49
CA VAL A 209 7.46 -27.16 -24.82
C VAL A 209 7.23 -26.56 -26.20
N ILE A 210 6.48 -27.24 -27.06
CA ILE A 210 5.94 -26.71 -28.31
C ILE A 210 4.89 -25.66 -27.93
N ASN A 211 5.25 -24.40 -28.12
CA ASN A 211 4.60 -23.25 -27.46
C ASN A 211 3.69 -22.44 -28.39
N GLU A 212 4.02 -22.39 -29.68
CA GLU A 212 3.28 -21.64 -30.70
C GLU A 212 3.39 -22.32 -32.06
N ILE A 213 2.31 -22.35 -32.85
CA ILE A 213 2.24 -23.02 -34.16
C ILE A 213 1.51 -22.12 -35.17
N MET A 214 2.19 -21.75 -36.26
CA MET A 214 1.59 -21.12 -37.43
C MET A 214 1.42 -22.16 -38.54
N GLN A 215 0.25 -22.80 -38.57
CA GLN A 215 -0.11 -23.84 -39.55
C GLN A 215 -0.81 -23.32 -40.81
N ASN A 216 -1.23 -22.05 -40.82
CA ASN A 216 -2.09 -21.50 -41.89
C ASN A 216 -1.86 -19.99 -42.07
N PRO A 217 -0.66 -19.58 -42.53
CA PRO A 217 -0.36 -18.18 -42.79
C PRO A 217 -1.29 -17.60 -43.87
N SER A 218 -1.64 -16.32 -43.75
CA SER A 218 -2.52 -15.64 -44.72
C SER A 218 -1.79 -14.55 -45.52
N ALA A 219 -0.71 -13.99 -44.96
CA ALA A 219 0.10 -12.96 -45.59
C ALA A 219 0.99 -13.53 -46.71
N VAL A 220 1.46 -14.76 -46.54
CA VAL A 220 2.24 -15.53 -47.52
C VAL A 220 1.71 -16.96 -47.61
N SER A 221 2.17 -17.75 -48.58
CA SER A 221 1.75 -19.16 -48.68
C SER A 221 2.46 -20.04 -47.65
N ASP A 222 1.84 -21.16 -47.33
CA ASP A 222 2.32 -22.28 -46.51
C ASP A 222 3.76 -22.72 -46.83
N ASP A 223 4.16 -22.68 -48.12
CA ASP A 223 5.53 -22.97 -48.56
C ASP A 223 6.60 -22.03 -47.95
N PHE A 224 6.20 -20.91 -47.34
CA PHE A 224 7.11 -19.89 -46.79
C PHE A 224 6.77 -19.45 -45.35
N GLY A 225 5.49 -19.38 -44.98
CA GLY A 225 5.06 -18.70 -43.73
C GLY A 225 4.84 -19.60 -42.52
N GLU A 226 4.90 -20.92 -42.66
CA GLU A 226 4.70 -21.84 -41.54
C GLU A 226 5.88 -21.83 -40.57
N TYR A 227 5.58 -21.88 -39.27
CA TYR A 227 6.57 -22.03 -38.21
C TYR A 227 6.01 -22.77 -36.98
N VAL A 228 6.92 -23.29 -36.17
CA VAL A 228 6.69 -23.77 -34.81
C VAL A 228 7.69 -23.13 -33.86
N GLU A 229 7.24 -22.77 -32.68
CA GLU A 229 8.08 -22.26 -31.60
C GLU A 229 8.24 -23.30 -30.48
N ILE A 230 9.46 -23.38 -29.95
CA ILE A 230 9.79 -24.16 -28.76
C ILE A 230 10.21 -23.21 -27.64
N TYR A 231 9.55 -23.31 -26.49
CA TYR A 231 9.88 -22.59 -25.26
C TYR A 231 10.64 -23.47 -24.28
N ASN A 232 11.63 -22.91 -23.58
CA ASN A 232 12.34 -23.57 -22.50
C ASN A 232 11.80 -23.14 -21.12
N ALA A 233 10.93 -23.96 -20.52
CA ALA A 233 10.41 -23.81 -19.16
C ALA A 233 11.42 -24.16 -18.06
N GLY A 234 12.62 -24.65 -18.42
CA GLY A 234 13.69 -24.98 -17.50
C GLY A 234 14.56 -23.79 -17.10
N THR A 235 15.43 -24.02 -16.12
CA THR A 235 16.37 -23.02 -15.57
C THR A 235 17.75 -23.04 -16.22
N GLU A 236 17.99 -23.92 -17.20
CA GLU A 236 19.28 -24.09 -17.88
C GLU A 236 19.08 -24.05 -19.40
N ASP A 237 20.11 -23.58 -20.12
CA ASP A 237 20.12 -23.58 -21.58
C ASP A 237 20.11 -25.03 -22.12
N VAL A 238 19.30 -25.28 -23.16
CA VAL A 238 19.17 -26.61 -23.79
C VAL A 238 19.70 -26.57 -25.22
N ASP A 239 20.75 -27.33 -25.50
CA ASP A 239 21.26 -27.51 -26.86
C ASP A 239 20.48 -28.61 -27.58
N ILE A 240 19.65 -28.23 -28.55
CA ILE A 240 18.83 -29.14 -29.36
C ILE A 240 19.49 -29.52 -30.69
N THR A 241 20.80 -29.29 -30.83
CA THR A 241 21.55 -29.74 -32.01
C THR A 241 21.46 -31.24 -32.19
N GLY A 242 21.02 -31.66 -33.37
CA GLY A 242 20.87 -33.07 -33.75
C GLY A 242 19.58 -33.73 -33.26
N TRP A 243 18.71 -33.00 -32.56
CA TRP A 243 17.37 -33.47 -32.22
C TRP A 243 16.52 -33.62 -33.48
N THR A 244 15.48 -34.44 -33.41
CA THR A 244 14.57 -34.70 -34.52
C THR A 244 13.22 -34.08 -34.23
N VAL A 245 12.69 -33.33 -35.20
CA VAL A 245 11.29 -32.93 -35.23
C VAL A 245 10.62 -33.77 -36.31
N LYS A 246 9.51 -34.43 -35.97
CA LYS A 246 8.80 -35.36 -36.86
C LYS A 246 7.30 -35.25 -36.66
N ASP A 247 6.54 -35.70 -37.64
CA ASP A 247 5.15 -36.10 -37.47
C ASP A 247 5.04 -37.62 -37.21
N ASP A 248 3.82 -38.13 -37.06
CA ASP A 248 3.55 -39.57 -36.97
C ASP A 248 3.50 -40.25 -38.36
N ASP A 249 3.60 -39.50 -39.46
CA ASP A 249 3.59 -40.01 -40.82
C ASP A 249 4.99 -40.16 -41.47
N SER A 250 5.41 -39.31 -42.39
CA SER A 250 6.64 -39.43 -43.17
C SER A 250 7.53 -38.20 -43.14
N ASP A 251 7.04 -37.06 -42.67
CA ASP A 251 7.82 -35.83 -42.67
C ASP A 251 8.63 -35.72 -41.35
N SER A 252 9.93 -35.48 -41.51
CA SER A 252 10.85 -35.37 -40.37
C SER A 252 12.14 -34.68 -40.79
N PHE A 253 12.70 -33.91 -39.87
CA PHE A 253 14.02 -33.32 -40.05
C PHE A 253 14.85 -33.39 -38.77
N VAL A 254 16.16 -33.39 -38.97
CA VAL A 254 17.15 -33.29 -37.88
C VAL A 254 17.66 -31.87 -37.84
N ILE A 255 17.75 -31.28 -36.65
CA ILE A 255 18.34 -29.96 -36.43
C ILE A 255 19.86 -30.04 -36.68
N GLY A 256 20.28 -29.77 -37.91
CA GLY A 256 21.65 -30.04 -38.37
C GLY A 256 22.67 -28.95 -38.03
N ALA A 257 22.23 -27.84 -37.43
CA ALA A 257 23.05 -26.69 -37.04
C ALA A 257 22.94 -26.44 -35.53
N THR A 258 23.93 -25.75 -34.97
CA THR A 258 23.90 -25.42 -33.54
C THR A 258 22.69 -24.57 -33.20
N LEU A 259 21.84 -25.07 -32.31
CA LEU A 259 20.65 -24.37 -31.84
C LEU A 259 20.47 -24.60 -30.35
N VAL A 260 20.51 -23.51 -29.59
CA VAL A 260 20.36 -23.52 -28.13
C VAL A 260 19.09 -22.77 -27.78
N VAL A 261 18.23 -23.38 -26.97
CA VAL A 261 17.05 -22.74 -26.39
C VAL A 261 17.46 -22.20 -25.00
N PRO A 262 17.60 -20.88 -24.81
CA PRO A 262 18.01 -20.33 -23.53
C PRO A 262 17.02 -20.67 -22.42
N ALA A 263 17.46 -20.76 -21.16
CA ALA A 263 16.54 -20.89 -20.01
C ALA A 263 15.48 -19.77 -20.00
N GLY A 264 14.20 -20.12 -19.91
CA GLY A 264 13.09 -19.16 -20.03
C GLY A 264 12.98 -18.48 -21.40
N GLY A 265 13.67 -18.99 -22.42
CA GLY A 265 13.74 -18.43 -23.78
C GLY A 265 13.01 -19.26 -24.83
N TYR A 266 13.02 -18.74 -26.06
CA TYR A 266 12.28 -19.29 -27.20
C TYR A 266 13.23 -19.56 -28.38
N VAL A 267 12.88 -20.53 -29.21
CA VAL A 267 13.45 -20.68 -30.56
C VAL A 267 12.34 -20.93 -31.57
N VAL A 268 12.46 -20.32 -32.74
CA VAL A 268 11.48 -20.41 -33.83
C VAL A 268 12.06 -21.26 -34.97
N LEU A 269 11.39 -22.37 -35.30
CA LEU A 269 11.70 -23.21 -36.44
C LEU A 269 10.69 -22.88 -37.56
N GLY A 270 11.12 -22.48 -38.75
CA GLY A 270 10.22 -22.09 -39.84
C GLY A 270 10.59 -22.63 -41.22
N LYS A 271 9.71 -22.44 -42.21
CA LYS A 271 9.95 -22.86 -43.60
C LYS A 271 11.15 -22.18 -44.26
N ASP A 272 11.23 -20.86 -44.13
CA ASP A 272 12.23 -20.05 -44.81
C ASP A 272 12.81 -18.99 -43.85
N ALA A 273 14.13 -18.78 -43.91
CA ALA A 273 14.83 -17.77 -43.11
C ALA A 273 14.92 -16.39 -43.78
N ASP A 274 14.54 -16.28 -45.06
CA ASP A 274 14.47 -14.99 -45.73
C ASP A 274 13.19 -14.25 -45.32
N THR A 275 13.35 -13.30 -44.40
CA THR A 275 12.27 -12.48 -43.85
C THR A 275 11.52 -11.66 -44.91
N ALA A 276 12.07 -11.52 -46.12
CA ALA A 276 11.41 -10.83 -47.23
C ALA A 276 10.37 -11.69 -47.96
N VAL A 277 10.31 -12.99 -47.70
CA VAL A 277 9.39 -13.93 -48.38
C VAL A 277 8.58 -14.80 -47.42
N ASN A 278 9.02 -14.98 -46.17
CA ASN A 278 8.34 -15.79 -45.15
C ASN A 278 7.23 -15.03 -44.39
N GLY A 279 6.85 -13.83 -44.83
CA GLY A 279 5.87 -12.99 -44.15
C GLY A 279 6.44 -12.17 -43.00
N GLY A 280 7.76 -12.12 -42.83
CA GLY A 280 8.45 -11.27 -41.86
C GLY A 280 8.78 -11.94 -40.52
N VAL A 281 8.60 -13.26 -40.40
CA VAL A 281 8.98 -14.01 -39.19
C VAL A 281 10.51 -14.14 -39.08
N THR A 282 11.05 -13.91 -37.89
CA THR A 282 12.46 -14.22 -37.61
C THR A 282 12.56 -15.67 -37.15
N VAL A 283 13.31 -16.49 -37.88
CA VAL A 283 13.47 -17.91 -37.57
C VAL A 283 14.91 -18.19 -37.14
N ASP A 284 15.08 -19.05 -36.14
CA ASP A 284 16.37 -19.51 -35.65
C ASP A 284 16.86 -20.73 -36.44
N TYR A 285 15.94 -21.50 -37.02
CA TYR A 285 16.24 -22.63 -37.90
C TYR A 285 15.23 -22.73 -39.04
N ALA A 286 15.73 -22.91 -40.27
CA ALA A 286 14.89 -23.14 -41.45
C ALA A 286 14.82 -24.63 -41.79
N PHE A 287 13.64 -25.23 -41.66
CA PHE A 287 13.39 -26.64 -42.01
C PHE A 287 13.01 -26.85 -43.49
N GLY A 288 12.74 -25.77 -44.24
CA GLY A 288 12.47 -25.88 -45.68
C GLY A 288 11.28 -26.78 -45.99
N GLY A 289 11.41 -27.61 -47.02
CA GLY A 289 10.37 -28.56 -47.42
C GLY A 289 10.39 -29.89 -46.67
N ASP A 290 11.20 -30.02 -45.60
CA ASP A 290 11.39 -31.29 -44.87
C ASP A 290 10.31 -31.55 -43.80
N MET A 291 9.46 -30.54 -43.50
CA MET A 291 8.30 -30.63 -42.63
C MET A 291 7.12 -29.92 -43.27
N PHE A 292 5.92 -30.45 -43.10
CA PHE A 292 4.66 -29.85 -43.54
C PHE A 292 3.73 -29.71 -42.33
N LEU A 293 3.20 -28.51 -42.07
CA LEU A 293 2.24 -28.30 -40.99
C LEU A 293 0.84 -28.22 -41.60
N SER A 294 0.03 -29.25 -41.43
CA SER A 294 -1.31 -29.28 -42.01
C SER A 294 -2.22 -28.20 -41.42
N ASN A 295 -2.87 -27.41 -42.29
CA ASN A 295 -3.91 -26.44 -41.92
C ASN A 295 -5.20 -27.13 -41.39
N SER A 296 -5.17 -28.42 -41.08
CA SER A 296 -6.32 -29.20 -40.61
C SER A 296 -6.00 -29.98 -39.34
N SER A 297 -5.86 -31.30 -39.42
CA SER A 297 -5.36 -32.13 -38.32
C SER A 297 -3.97 -32.62 -38.69
N ASP A 298 -3.07 -32.64 -37.71
CA ASP A 298 -1.69 -33.08 -37.83
C ASP A 298 -1.04 -33.14 -36.44
N GLU A 299 0.18 -33.66 -36.40
CA GLU A 299 0.90 -34.03 -35.19
C GLU A 299 2.36 -33.59 -35.27
N LEU A 300 2.87 -32.96 -34.22
CA LEU A 300 4.28 -32.63 -34.13
C LEU A 300 4.90 -33.27 -32.90
N VAL A 301 6.06 -33.89 -33.08
CA VAL A 301 6.79 -34.61 -32.04
C VAL A 301 8.23 -34.14 -32.02
N LEU A 302 8.66 -33.64 -30.86
CA LEU A 302 10.04 -33.29 -30.58
C LEU A 302 10.75 -34.49 -29.93
N VAL A 303 11.88 -34.91 -30.50
CA VAL A 303 12.62 -36.10 -30.09
C VAL A 303 14.09 -35.78 -29.87
N ASP A 304 14.64 -36.18 -28.72
CA ASP A 304 16.05 -35.94 -28.38
C ASP A 304 17.03 -36.86 -29.11
N LEU A 305 18.33 -36.68 -28.83
CA LEU A 305 19.41 -37.49 -29.41
C LEU A 305 19.36 -38.98 -29.04
N ASP A 306 18.74 -39.33 -27.92
CA ASP A 306 18.57 -40.70 -27.43
C ASP A 306 17.28 -41.34 -27.97
N SER A 307 16.58 -40.64 -28.88
CA SER A 307 15.29 -41.06 -29.47
C SER A 307 14.14 -41.10 -28.47
N VAL A 308 14.22 -40.31 -27.40
CA VAL A 308 13.15 -40.13 -26.42
C VAL A 308 12.26 -38.97 -26.88
N GLU A 309 10.94 -39.17 -26.82
CA GLU A 309 9.95 -38.11 -27.03
C GLU A 309 10.03 -37.11 -25.88
N VAL A 310 10.30 -35.86 -26.24
CA VAL A 310 10.48 -34.73 -25.32
C VAL A 310 9.15 -34.03 -25.14
N ASP A 311 8.47 -33.76 -26.26
CA ASP A 311 7.17 -33.12 -26.27
C ASP A 311 6.40 -33.49 -27.55
N ARG A 312 5.07 -33.38 -27.49
CA ARG A 312 4.16 -33.70 -28.58
C ARG A 312 2.93 -32.81 -28.52
N VAL A 313 2.44 -32.40 -29.68
CA VAL A 313 1.12 -31.79 -29.86
C VAL A 313 0.38 -32.48 -31.00
N VAL A 314 -0.94 -32.66 -30.82
CA VAL A 314 -1.85 -33.27 -31.81
C VAL A 314 -3.07 -32.37 -31.98
N TRP A 315 -3.12 -31.59 -33.05
CA TRP A 315 -4.24 -30.66 -33.30
C TRP A 315 -5.29 -31.29 -34.23
N ASP A 316 -6.55 -30.85 -34.11
CA ASP A 316 -7.70 -31.63 -34.55
C ASP A 316 -8.69 -30.91 -35.49
N ASN A 317 -8.19 -30.03 -36.36
CA ASN A 317 -9.00 -29.27 -37.35
C ASN A 317 -10.19 -28.55 -36.68
N GLY A 318 -9.94 -27.85 -35.58
CA GLY A 318 -10.97 -27.02 -34.95
C GLY A 318 -12.00 -27.77 -34.11
N ALA A 319 -11.79 -29.07 -33.81
CA ALA A 319 -12.75 -29.82 -32.98
C ALA A 319 -12.59 -29.49 -31.50
N THR A 320 -11.35 -29.33 -31.02
CA THR A 320 -11.01 -28.86 -29.67
C THR A 320 -9.89 -27.83 -29.66
N PHE A 321 -8.98 -27.86 -30.65
CA PHE A 321 -7.95 -26.83 -30.84
C PHE A 321 -8.49 -25.63 -31.62
N PRO A 322 -7.89 -24.44 -31.50
CA PRO A 322 -8.12 -23.36 -32.45
C PRO A 322 -7.76 -23.79 -33.88
N ASP A 323 -8.39 -23.20 -34.90
CA ASP A 323 -8.06 -23.46 -36.32
C ASP A 323 -8.07 -22.14 -37.11
N PRO A 324 -7.14 -21.22 -36.80
CA PRO A 324 -7.11 -19.90 -37.40
C PRO A 324 -6.58 -19.90 -38.85
N ASN A 325 -6.85 -18.80 -39.56
CA ASN A 325 -6.20 -18.46 -40.83
C ASN A 325 -5.57 -17.07 -40.69
N GLY A 326 -4.25 -16.99 -40.85
CA GLY A 326 -3.45 -15.79 -40.62
C GLY A 326 -3.14 -15.49 -39.16
N MET A 327 -3.38 -16.44 -38.26
CA MET A 327 -2.99 -16.34 -36.85
C MET A 327 -2.34 -17.66 -36.42
N SER A 328 -1.38 -17.62 -35.50
CA SER A 328 -0.87 -18.81 -34.85
C SER A 328 -1.84 -19.33 -33.78
N MET A 329 -1.75 -20.62 -33.50
CA MET A 329 -2.21 -21.19 -32.25
C MET A 329 -1.12 -20.98 -31.21
N ALA A 330 -1.46 -20.45 -30.04
CA ALA A 330 -0.53 -20.19 -28.95
C ALA A 330 -1.00 -20.87 -27.66
N LEU A 331 -0.09 -21.52 -26.94
CA LEU A 331 -0.36 -22.15 -25.66
C LEU A 331 -0.53 -21.08 -24.57
N MET A 332 -1.64 -21.12 -23.82
CA MET A 332 -1.98 -20.09 -22.82
C MET A 332 -1.09 -20.11 -21.58
N ASP A 333 -0.45 -21.22 -21.28
CA ASP A 333 0.56 -21.31 -20.23
C ASP A 333 1.46 -22.51 -20.57
N PRO A 334 2.79 -22.32 -20.73
CA PRO A 334 3.71 -23.41 -21.02
C PRO A 334 3.74 -24.54 -19.98
N ALA A 335 3.18 -24.32 -18.78
CA ALA A 335 3.01 -25.37 -17.77
C ALA A 335 1.77 -26.26 -18.01
N LEU A 336 0.88 -25.88 -18.93
CA LEU A 336 -0.33 -26.65 -19.25
C LEU A 336 -0.05 -27.75 -20.27
N ASP A 337 -0.87 -28.81 -20.24
CA ASP A 337 -0.81 -29.90 -21.21
C ASP A 337 -1.17 -29.38 -22.61
N ASN A 338 -0.17 -29.34 -23.50
CA ASN A 338 -0.29 -28.86 -24.87
C ASN A 338 -1.05 -29.84 -25.79
N ASN A 339 -1.42 -31.04 -25.33
CA ASN A 339 -2.33 -31.94 -26.05
C ASN A 339 -3.82 -31.67 -25.74
N VAL A 340 -4.12 -30.70 -24.88
CA VAL A 340 -5.50 -30.28 -24.57
C VAL A 340 -5.80 -28.99 -25.32
N GLY A 341 -6.62 -29.06 -26.38
CA GLY A 341 -6.95 -27.90 -27.22
C GLY A 341 -7.54 -26.70 -26.48
N ALA A 342 -8.20 -26.91 -25.33
CA ALA A 342 -8.71 -25.83 -24.49
C ALA A 342 -7.62 -24.96 -23.83
N ASN A 343 -6.37 -25.44 -23.79
CA ASN A 343 -5.21 -24.71 -23.30
C ASN A 343 -4.57 -23.83 -24.39
N TRP A 344 -5.08 -23.89 -25.62
CA TRP A 344 -4.60 -23.10 -26.75
C TRP A 344 -5.56 -21.95 -27.09
N CYS A 345 -4.99 -20.86 -27.59
CA CYS A 345 -5.69 -19.65 -28.02
C CYS A 345 -5.30 -19.29 -29.47
N GLU A 346 -6.01 -18.33 -30.07
CA GLU A 346 -5.57 -17.64 -31.29
C GLU A 346 -4.75 -16.41 -30.90
N SER A 347 -3.57 -16.21 -31.49
CA SER A 347 -2.75 -15.03 -31.19
C SER A 347 -3.39 -13.74 -31.73
N GLY A 348 -3.27 -12.64 -30.97
CA GLY A 348 -3.83 -11.33 -31.27
C GLY A 348 -2.79 -10.27 -31.69
N THR A 349 -1.51 -10.60 -31.71
CA THR A 349 -0.40 -9.68 -31.96
C THR A 349 0.03 -9.73 -33.42
N ALA A 350 -0.13 -8.63 -34.16
CA ALA A 350 0.29 -8.59 -35.55
C ALA A 350 1.83 -8.58 -35.67
N PHE A 351 2.39 -9.38 -36.58
CA PHE A 351 3.81 -9.38 -36.92
C PHE A 351 4.02 -9.28 -38.44
N GLY A 352 5.25 -8.94 -38.83
CA GLY A 352 5.70 -8.98 -40.23
C GLY A 352 4.75 -8.28 -41.22
N ASP A 353 4.32 -9.01 -42.24
CA ASP A 353 3.48 -8.53 -43.34
C ASP A 353 1.97 -8.55 -43.03
N GLY A 354 1.55 -8.94 -41.82
CA GLY A 354 0.17 -8.77 -41.34
C GLY A 354 -0.55 -10.03 -40.82
N ASP A 355 0.15 -11.15 -40.65
CA ASP A 355 -0.34 -12.28 -39.86
C ASP A 355 -0.19 -12.00 -38.34
N PHE A 356 -0.83 -12.80 -37.50
CA PHE A 356 -0.84 -12.65 -36.05
C PHE A 356 -0.09 -13.81 -35.36
N GLY A 357 0.71 -13.48 -34.36
CA GLY A 357 1.62 -14.38 -33.66
C GLY A 357 2.67 -13.62 -32.86
N SER A 358 3.32 -14.33 -31.94
CA SER A 358 4.36 -13.82 -31.04
C SER A 358 5.73 -14.53 -31.22
N PRO A 359 6.19 -14.86 -32.45
CA PRO A 359 7.39 -15.67 -32.62
C PRO A 359 8.63 -15.02 -32.01
N GLY A 360 9.30 -15.75 -31.12
CA GLY A 360 10.46 -15.35 -30.35
C GLY A 360 10.13 -14.58 -29.06
N ALA A 361 8.87 -14.57 -28.62
CA ALA A 361 8.40 -13.82 -27.45
C ALA A 361 7.31 -14.59 -26.67
N ALA A 362 6.95 -14.09 -25.48
CA ALA A 362 5.87 -14.68 -24.71
C ALA A 362 4.53 -14.57 -25.45
N ASN A 363 3.76 -15.66 -25.45
CA ASN A 363 2.43 -15.74 -26.04
C ASN A 363 1.52 -14.64 -25.47
N ASP A 364 0.84 -13.92 -26.34
CA ASP A 364 0.01 -12.77 -25.97
C ASP A 364 -1.35 -13.13 -25.34
N CYS A 365 -1.62 -14.43 -25.24
CA CYS A 365 -2.73 -14.99 -24.48
C CYS A 365 -2.29 -15.72 -23.20
N PHE A 366 -1.05 -15.49 -22.75
CA PHE A 366 -0.55 -16.08 -21.52
C PHE A 366 -1.41 -15.67 -20.30
N VAL A 367 -1.93 -16.64 -19.54
CA VAL A 367 -2.63 -16.39 -18.28
C VAL A 367 -1.82 -17.04 -17.17
N ALA A 368 -1.01 -16.24 -16.46
CA ALA A 368 -0.31 -16.72 -15.27
C ALA A 368 -1.31 -17.31 -14.26
N PRO A 369 -0.98 -18.44 -13.59
CA PRO A 369 -1.80 -18.93 -12.49
C PRO A 369 -1.96 -17.83 -11.42
N PRO A 370 -3.13 -17.73 -10.76
CA PRO A 370 -3.32 -16.76 -9.70
C PRO A 370 -2.29 -17.00 -8.60
N VAL A 371 -1.52 -15.96 -8.27
CA VAL A 371 -0.57 -15.98 -7.16
C VAL A 371 -1.37 -16.06 -5.86
N ASP A 372 -1.19 -17.13 -5.09
CA ASP A 372 -1.65 -17.17 -3.70
C ASP A 372 -0.62 -16.45 -2.82
N LEU A 373 -0.94 -15.22 -2.45
CA LEU A 373 -0.01 -14.39 -1.67
C LEU A 373 0.25 -14.99 -0.30
N CYS A 374 -0.70 -15.74 0.29
CA CYS A 374 -0.56 -16.27 1.63
C CYS A 374 0.49 -17.37 1.77
N VAL A 375 0.96 -17.93 0.66
CA VAL A 375 2.10 -18.85 0.61
C VAL A 375 3.32 -18.28 -0.12
N ALA A 376 3.17 -17.16 -0.83
CA ALA A 376 4.28 -16.48 -1.50
C ALA A 376 5.31 -15.93 -0.50
N ALA A 377 6.60 -16.04 -0.80
CA ALA A 377 7.63 -15.48 0.08
C ALA A 377 7.52 -13.95 0.15
N VAL A 378 7.52 -13.40 1.37
CA VAL A 378 7.70 -11.96 1.61
C VAL A 378 9.08 -11.58 1.07
N THR A 379 9.13 -10.60 0.17
CA THR A 379 10.39 -10.17 -0.47
C THR A 379 11.06 -9.05 0.31
N HIS A 380 10.27 -8.22 0.99
CA HIS A 380 10.73 -7.08 1.80
C HIS A 380 9.83 -6.89 3.03
N THR A 381 10.41 -6.39 4.12
CA THR A 381 9.66 -5.90 5.28
C THR A 381 9.14 -4.48 5.05
N ILE A 382 8.16 -4.04 5.84
CA ILE A 382 7.66 -2.66 5.78
C ILE A 382 8.79 -1.66 6.10
N MET A 383 9.66 -1.98 7.05
CA MET A 383 10.79 -1.15 7.46
C MET A 383 11.84 -1.02 6.34
N GLU A 384 12.02 -2.04 5.49
CA GLU A 384 12.87 -1.95 4.30
C GLU A 384 12.25 -1.12 3.17
N VAL A 385 10.91 -1.14 3.06
CA VAL A 385 10.17 -0.26 2.15
C VAL A 385 10.33 1.19 2.58
N GLN A 386 10.13 1.49 3.86
CA GLN A 386 10.28 2.84 4.39
C GLN A 386 11.73 3.33 4.40
N GLY A 387 12.63 2.53 4.97
CA GLY A 387 14.00 2.96 5.24
C GLY A 387 14.07 4.04 6.33
N SER A 388 15.23 4.70 6.43
CA SER A 388 15.54 5.66 7.49
C SER A 388 15.75 7.11 7.00
N GLY A 389 15.33 7.41 5.78
CA GLY A 389 15.46 8.74 5.17
C GLY A 389 14.10 9.23 4.67
N ASP A 390 14.06 10.46 4.18
CA ASP A 390 12.82 11.15 3.74
C ASP A 390 12.20 10.58 2.44
N ALA A 391 12.63 9.39 2.00
CA ALA A 391 12.15 8.71 0.80
C ALA A 391 12.61 7.25 0.85
N SER A 392 11.81 6.36 0.27
CA SER A 392 12.12 4.94 0.18
C SER A 392 13.45 4.68 -0.52
N PRO A 393 14.32 3.80 0.02
CA PRO A 393 15.54 3.37 -0.66
C PRO A 393 15.28 2.46 -1.86
N ILE A 394 14.03 1.99 -2.04
CA ILE A 394 13.60 1.03 -3.06
C ILE A 394 12.41 1.53 -3.88
N ASP A 395 12.25 2.86 -4.02
CA ASP A 395 11.27 3.49 -4.92
C ASP A 395 11.30 2.86 -6.34
N GLY A 396 10.11 2.53 -6.84
CA GLY A 396 9.87 1.84 -8.11
C GLY A 396 10.09 0.33 -8.10
N ALA A 397 10.53 -0.28 -6.99
CA ALA A 397 10.67 -1.73 -6.87
C ALA A 397 9.32 -2.42 -6.65
N GLU A 398 9.15 -3.61 -7.23
CA GLU A 398 8.03 -4.49 -6.89
C GLU A 398 8.36 -5.27 -5.62
N VAL A 399 7.41 -5.33 -4.69
CA VAL A 399 7.57 -5.97 -3.38
C VAL A 399 6.38 -6.87 -3.06
N ILE A 400 6.64 -7.87 -2.22
CA ILE A 400 5.62 -8.60 -1.47
C ILE A 400 5.89 -8.32 0.00
N VAL A 401 4.97 -7.62 0.66
CA VAL A 401 5.04 -7.28 2.08
C VAL A 401 3.91 -7.95 2.85
N GLU A 402 4.08 -8.08 4.17
CA GLU A 402 3.06 -8.54 5.10
C GLU A 402 2.85 -7.47 6.18
N GLY A 403 1.61 -7.27 6.61
CA GLY A 403 1.30 -6.34 7.70
C GLY A 403 -0.13 -6.48 8.21
N VAL A 404 -0.41 -5.82 9.33
CA VAL A 404 -1.73 -5.80 9.96
C VAL A 404 -2.46 -4.53 9.58
N VAL A 405 -3.68 -4.68 9.03
CA VAL A 405 -4.56 -3.56 8.73
C VAL A 405 -4.98 -2.90 10.04
N TYR A 406 -4.84 -1.58 10.13
CA TYR A 406 -5.32 -0.82 11.30
C TYR A 406 -6.24 0.35 10.93
N SER A 407 -6.25 0.80 9.68
CA SER A 407 -7.18 1.82 9.19
C SER A 407 -7.52 1.62 7.71
N ASP A 408 -8.80 1.78 7.34
CA ASP A 408 -9.32 1.54 5.99
C ASP A 408 -9.97 2.81 5.42
N PHE A 409 -9.39 3.34 4.34
CA PHE A 409 -9.85 4.51 3.59
C PHE A 409 -10.26 4.14 2.17
N GLN A 410 -10.55 2.87 1.89
CA GLN A 410 -10.93 2.40 0.55
C GLN A 410 -12.41 2.66 0.22
N GLU A 411 -13.27 2.96 1.22
CA GLU A 411 -14.72 3.10 1.00
C GLU A 411 -15.05 4.11 -0.12
N ILE A 412 -15.59 3.57 -1.21
CA ILE A 412 -16.02 4.27 -2.44
C ILE A 412 -17.40 4.93 -2.28
N LEU A 413 -18.06 4.74 -1.13
CA LEU A 413 -19.34 5.40 -0.87
C LEU A 413 -19.07 6.86 -0.52
N ASP A 414 -18.95 7.66 -1.58
CA ASP A 414 -18.97 9.12 -1.72
C ASP A 414 -17.76 9.73 -2.48
N ASP A 415 -16.79 8.94 -2.99
CA ASP A 415 -15.63 9.38 -3.84
C ASP A 415 -14.57 10.24 -3.11
N ASP A 416 -14.60 10.25 -1.78
CA ASP A 416 -13.94 11.30 -1.01
C ASP A 416 -12.77 10.82 -0.16
N ARG A 417 -12.41 9.54 -0.13
CA ARG A 417 -11.35 9.03 0.75
C ARG A 417 -10.03 8.79 0.02
N LEU A 418 -8.96 8.57 0.78
CA LEU A 418 -7.58 8.37 0.32
C LEU A 418 -7.37 7.20 -0.67
N SER A 419 -8.42 6.43 -0.99
CA SER A 419 -8.39 5.34 -1.98
C SER A 419 -7.39 4.23 -1.63
N GLY A 420 -7.28 3.93 -0.34
CA GLY A 420 -6.29 2.99 0.18
C GLY A 420 -6.51 2.64 1.65
N LEU A 421 -5.55 1.95 2.25
CA LEU A 421 -5.59 1.56 3.65
C LEU A 421 -4.19 1.62 4.28
N PHE A 422 -4.11 1.67 5.60
CA PHE A 422 -2.83 1.61 6.31
C PHE A 422 -2.62 0.22 6.92
N ILE A 423 -1.40 -0.30 6.74
CA ILE A 423 -0.91 -1.50 7.42
C ILE A 423 0.31 -1.17 8.25
N GLN A 424 0.54 -1.96 9.29
CA GLN A 424 1.74 -1.86 10.11
C GLN A 424 2.26 -3.25 10.46
N ASP A 425 3.57 -3.42 10.54
CA ASP A 425 4.19 -4.65 11.03
C ASP A 425 3.67 -4.96 12.44
N ALA A 426 3.37 -6.24 12.70
CA ALA A 426 2.76 -6.65 13.97
C ALA A 426 3.68 -6.47 15.18
N VAL A 427 4.99 -6.50 14.96
CA VAL A 427 6.02 -6.47 16.01
C VAL A 427 6.89 -5.22 15.89
N GLY A 428 7.18 -4.79 14.66
CA GLY A 428 8.16 -3.77 14.33
C GLY A 428 9.61 -4.24 14.53
N ASP A 429 10.57 -3.42 14.10
CA ASP A 429 12.00 -3.71 14.29
C ASP A 429 12.59 -3.12 15.59
N GLY A 430 11.86 -2.18 16.22
CA GLY A 430 12.27 -1.47 17.42
C GLY A 430 13.38 -0.43 17.20
N ASP A 431 13.67 -0.07 15.95
CA ASP A 431 14.58 1.01 15.58
C ASP A 431 13.81 2.34 15.48
N PRO A 432 14.08 3.34 16.34
CA PRO A 432 13.38 4.62 16.30
C PRO A 432 13.70 5.48 15.06
N ALA A 433 14.54 5.00 14.14
CA ALA A 433 14.89 5.69 12.90
C ALA A 433 14.11 5.21 11.67
N THR A 434 13.35 4.13 11.78
CA THR A 434 12.57 3.53 10.69
C THR A 434 11.10 3.48 11.08
N SER A 435 10.22 3.55 10.08
CA SER A 435 8.78 3.35 10.29
C SER A 435 8.41 1.88 10.12
N ASP A 436 7.53 1.40 11.00
CA ASP A 436 6.93 0.05 10.92
C ASP A 436 5.64 0.03 10.10
N GLY A 437 5.16 1.19 9.63
CA GLY A 437 3.87 1.35 8.95
C GLY A 437 4.01 1.86 7.51
N VAL A 438 3.03 1.54 6.66
CA VAL A 438 2.99 2.01 5.27
C VAL A 438 1.56 2.17 4.77
N PHE A 439 1.35 3.13 3.89
CA PHE A 439 0.09 3.30 3.18
C PHE A 439 0.02 2.42 1.93
N LEU A 440 -1.12 1.76 1.71
CA LEU A 440 -1.39 0.96 0.53
C LEU A 440 -2.40 1.69 -0.35
N TYR A 441 -1.98 2.08 -1.55
CA TYR A 441 -2.86 2.69 -2.53
C TYR A 441 -3.55 1.63 -3.38
N THR A 442 -4.88 1.49 -3.23
CA THR A 442 -5.69 0.50 -3.96
C THR A 442 -6.44 1.09 -5.15
N GLY A 443 -6.42 2.41 -5.31
CA GLY A 443 -7.16 3.12 -6.35
C GLY A 443 -8.65 2.79 -6.29
N SER A 444 -9.24 2.48 -7.45
CA SER A 444 -10.68 2.19 -7.59
C SER A 444 -11.05 0.71 -7.41
N SER A 445 -10.13 -0.11 -6.90
CA SER A 445 -10.31 -1.57 -6.72
C SER A 445 -10.23 -1.91 -5.22
N PRO A 446 -11.29 -1.63 -4.44
CA PRO A 446 -11.24 -1.81 -3.00
C PRO A 446 -11.26 -3.31 -2.67
N VAL A 447 -10.51 -3.68 -1.64
CA VAL A 447 -10.46 -5.04 -1.10
C VAL A 447 -11.14 -5.05 0.26
N ALA A 448 -12.00 -6.05 0.47
CA ALA A 448 -12.69 -6.21 1.75
C ALA A 448 -11.68 -6.61 2.84
N VAL A 449 -11.45 -5.69 3.78
CA VAL A 449 -10.55 -5.85 4.92
C VAL A 449 -11.22 -5.28 6.17
N ALA A 450 -10.71 -5.66 7.34
CA ALA A 450 -11.07 -5.09 8.62
C ALA A 450 -9.82 -4.80 9.46
N PRO A 451 -9.86 -3.83 10.40
CA PRO A 451 -8.80 -3.67 11.37
C PRO A 451 -8.52 -4.98 12.11
N GLY A 452 -7.24 -5.38 12.13
CA GLY A 452 -6.77 -6.66 12.68
C GLY A 452 -6.51 -7.74 11.63
N ASP A 453 -6.94 -7.56 10.38
CA ASP A 453 -6.60 -8.51 9.31
C ASP A 453 -5.09 -8.48 9.02
N VAL A 454 -4.47 -9.66 8.93
CA VAL A 454 -3.10 -9.82 8.43
C VAL A 454 -3.19 -9.98 6.93
N VAL A 455 -2.58 -9.06 6.18
CA VAL A 455 -2.62 -9.06 4.72
C VAL A 455 -1.23 -9.26 4.16
N ARG A 456 -1.17 -9.94 3.01
CA ARG A 456 -0.02 -9.86 2.11
C ARG A 456 -0.37 -9.08 0.87
N VAL A 457 0.59 -8.29 0.42
CA VAL A 457 0.40 -7.28 -0.62
C VAL A 457 1.53 -7.40 -1.61
N GLN A 458 1.20 -7.62 -2.87
CA GLN A 458 2.10 -7.44 -3.99
C GLN A 458 1.82 -6.07 -4.64
N GLY A 459 2.86 -5.29 -4.87
CA GLY A 459 2.73 -3.98 -5.48
C GLY A 459 4.06 -3.29 -5.73
N PHE A 460 4.00 -2.07 -6.25
CA PHE A 460 5.17 -1.24 -6.49
C PHE A 460 5.29 -0.19 -5.39
N VAL A 461 6.49 -0.02 -4.85
CA VAL A 461 6.81 1.09 -3.95
C VAL A 461 6.85 2.38 -4.76
N ASP A 462 6.16 3.42 -4.29
CA ASP A 462 6.10 4.73 -4.93
C ASP A 462 6.20 5.86 -3.90
N GLU A 463 6.74 6.99 -4.34
CA GLU A 463 6.68 8.28 -3.63
C GLU A 463 5.52 9.14 -4.18
N PHE A 464 4.50 9.41 -3.35
CA PHE A 464 3.36 10.25 -3.75
C PHE A 464 3.19 11.47 -2.83
N PHE A 465 3.42 12.67 -3.37
CA PHE A 465 3.55 13.89 -2.57
C PHE A 465 4.60 13.81 -1.44
N ASP A 466 5.68 13.06 -1.71
CA ASP A 466 6.75 12.73 -0.77
C ASP A 466 6.29 11.85 0.41
N ASP A 467 5.22 11.06 0.24
CA ASP A 467 4.79 9.98 1.16
C ASP A 467 5.17 8.63 0.53
N THR A 468 5.79 7.75 1.31
CA THR A 468 6.11 6.39 0.90
C THR A 468 4.85 5.53 0.93
N GLN A 469 4.44 5.01 -0.23
CA GLN A 469 3.28 4.14 -0.35
C GLN A 469 3.57 2.91 -1.23
N ILE A 470 2.67 1.92 -1.19
CA ILE A 470 2.68 0.78 -2.11
C ILE A 470 1.44 0.85 -3.00
N SER A 471 1.64 1.01 -4.31
CA SER A 471 0.59 0.85 -5.31
C SER A 471 0.25 -0.63 -5.48
N VAL A 472 -0.92 -1.02 -4.97
CA VAL A 472 -1.34 -2.41 -4.86
C VAL A 472 -1.66 -3.01 -6.23
N SER A 473 -1.00 -4.13 -6.55
CA SER A 473 -1.35 -4.98 -7.70
C SER A 473 -2.22 -6.16 -7.28
N LEU A 474 -1.92 -6.76 -6.12
CA LEU A 474 -2.70 -7.84 -5.52
C LEU A 474 -2.64 -7.73 -3.99
N LEU A 475 -3.76 -7.97 -3.32
CA LEU A 475 -3.85 -7.99 -1.86
C LEU A 475 -4.71 -9.18 -1.44
N GLN A 476 -4.23 -9.93 -0.44
CA GLN A 476 -4.93 -11.08 0.11
C GLN A 476 -4.89 -11.06 1.63
N VAL A 477 -6.03 -11.32 2.27
CA VAL A 477 -6.12 -11.52 3.71
C VAL A 477 -5.64 -12.94 4.02
N CYS A 478 -4.59 -13.05 4.83
CA CYS A 478 -3.90 -14.31 5.15
C CYS A 478 -4.08 -14.74 6.61
N GLY A 479 -4.73 -13.92 7.42
CA GLY A 479 -5.00 -14.24 8.81
C GLY A 479 -5.57 -13.05 9.58
N SER A 480 -5.45 -13.11 10.90
CA SER A 480 -5.88 -12.06 11.79
C SER A 480 -4.92 -11.95 12.99
N SER A 481 -4.77 -10.74 13.51
CA SER A 481 -3.94 -10.38 14.65
C SER A 481 -4.64 -9.26 15.44
N ASP A 482 -4.16 -8.99 16.66
CA ASP A 482 -4.47 -7.72 17.32
C ASP A 482 -3.88 -6.57 16.51
N VAL A 483 -4.61 -5.44 16.45
CA VAL A 483 -4.13 -4.19 15.85
C VAL A 483 -2.90 -3.69 16.63
N PRO A 484 -1.78 -3.34 15.95
CA PRO A 484 -0.62 -2.77 16.61
C PRO A 484 -0.98 -1.56 17.48
N ALA A 485 -0.42 -1.53 18.68
CA ALA A 485 -0.68 -0.45 19.63
C ALA A 485 -0.14 0.89 19.07
N ALA A 486 -0.91 1.97 19.27
CA ALA A 486 -0.51 3.28 18.81
C ALA A 486 0.78 3.76 19.50
N THR A 487 1.72 4.28 18.71
CA THR A 487 2.99 4.81 19.21
C THR A 487 2.81 6.25 19.69
N LEU A 488 3.22 6.54 20.93
CA LEU A 488 3.18 7.89 21.47
C LEU A 488 4.25 8.75 20.76
N VAL A 489 3.80 9.85 20.15
CA VAL A 489 4.67 10.83 19.48
C VAL A 489 4.77 12.09 20.32
N ASP A 490 6.00 12.45 20.70
CA ASP A 490 6.30 13.65 21.46
C ASP A 490 6.54 14.85 20.53
N LEU A 491 5.78 15.92 20.73
CA LEU A 491 6.05 17.23 20.16
C LEU A 491 6.57 18.19 21.26
N PRO A 492 7.57 19.04 20.98
CA PRO A 492 8.20 19.22 19.68
C PRO A 492 9.19 18.10 19.35
N VAL A 493 9.28 17.73 18.06
CA VAL A 493 10.35 16.84 17.59
C VAL A 493 11.72 17.45 17.88
N PRO A 494 12.79 16.68 18.18
CA PRO A 494 14.11 17.22 18.45
C PRO A 494 14.68 18.10 17.31
N GLU A 495 15.61 19.00 17.63
CA GLU A 495 16.25 19.88 16.64
C GLU A 495 16.95 19.04 15.55
N GLY A 496 16.59 19.28 14.28
CA GLY A 496 17.08 18.51 13.14
C GLY A 496 16.38 17.17 12.91
N GLY A 497 15.36 16.82 13.70
CA GLY A 497 14.48 15.68 13.46
C GLY A 497 13.18 16.07 12.75
N SER A 498 12.44 15.05 12.32
CA SER A 498 11.13 15.13 11.67
C SER A 498 10.19 14.07 12.27
N LEU A 499 8.98 13.95 11.72
CA LEU A 499 8.07 12.86 12.04
C LEU A 499 8.22 11.67 11.07
N GLU A 500 9.23 11.68 10.21
CA GLU A 500 9.51 10.63 9.22
C GLU A 500 9.53 9.21 9.79
N PRO A 501 10.15 8.94 10.95
CA PRO A 501 10.16 7.58 11.52
C PRO A 501 8.78 7.07 11.95
N TYR A 502 7.73 7.89 11.82
CA TYR A 502 6.36 7.53 12.13
C TYR A 502 5.44 7.52 10.90
N GLU A 503 5.95 7.80 9.70
CA GLU A 503 5.17 7.82 8.46
C GLU A 503 4.46 6.48 8.23
N GLY A 504 3.16 6.47 7.97
CA GLY A 504 2.36 5.26 7.81
C GLY A 504 2.04 4.52 9.11
N MET A 505 2.56 4.93 10.28
CA MET A 505 2.31 4.25 11.56
C MET A 505 1.01 4.69 12.23
N HIS A 506 0.45 3.77 13.03
CA HIS A 506 -0.56 4.07 14.02
C HIS A 506 0.06 4.85 15.18
N VAL A 507 -0.27 6.15 15.30
CA VAL A 507 0.31 7.05 16.31
C VAL A 507 -0.74 7.61 17.25
N THR A 508 -0.28 8.06 18.41
CA THR A 508 -1.09 8.82 19.36
C THR A 508 -0.32 10.04 19.89
N PHE A 509 -1.04 11.12 20.16
CA PHE A 509 -0.51 12.33 20.77
C PHE A 509 -1.22 12.58 22.10
N ASP A 510 -0.49 13.08 23.10
CA ASP A 510 -1.00 13.39 24.45
C ASP A 510 -2.10 14.48 24.43
N GLU A 511 -1.77 15.75 24.71
CA GLU A 511 -2.70 16.87 24.59
C GLU A 511 -2.20 17.83 23.52
N LEU A 512 -3.05 18.15 22.55
CA LEU A 512 -2.74 19.12 21.50
C LEU A 512 -3.76 20.26 21.48
N PHE A 513 -3.30 21.44 21.05
CA PHE A 513 -4.08 22.67 20.99
C PHE A 513 -4.27 23.12 19.54
N VAL A 514 -5.48 23.57 19.22
CA VAL A 514 -5.80 24.14 17.92
C VAL A 514 -5.00 25.43 17.70
N SER A 515 -4.20 25.46 16.65
CA SER A 515 -3.35 26.58 16.26
C SER A 515 -3.86 27.34 15.05
N ASP A 516 -4.44 26.63 14.07
CA ASP A 516 -4.99 27.23 12.84
C ASP A 516 -6.22 26.45 12.35
N THR A 517 -7.25 27.18 11.93
CA THR A 517 -8.53 26.64 11.40
C THR A 517 -8.81 27.12 9.98
N PHE A 518 -7.83 27.70 9.29
CA PHE A 518 -8.01 28.30 7.96
C PHE A 518 -8.52 27.29 6.93
N ASN A 519 -7.95 26.08 6.92
CA ASN A 519 -8.33 25.01 6.00
C ASN A 519 -9.53 24.17 6.48
N LEU A 520 -10.05 24.40 7.68
CA LEU A 520 -11.09 23.53 8.26
C LEU A 520 -12.36 23.48 7.41
N HIS A 521 -12.80 24.63 6.89
CA HIS A 521 -13.96 24.70 6.00
C HIS A 521 -13.65 24.38 4.53
N ARG A 522 -12.38 24.19 4.18
CA ARG A 522 -11.92 23.95 2.80
C ARG A 522 -11.60 22.50 2.56
N PHE A 523 -10.90 21.87 3.48
CA PHE A 523 -10.37 20.52 3.32
C PHE A 523 -10.59 19.68 4.59
N GLY A 524 -11.32 20.20 5.58
CA GLY A 524 -11.47 19.53 6.87
C GLY A 524 -10.21 19.55 7.74
N GLU A 525 -9.18 20.31 7.36
CA GLU A 525 -7.89 20.32 8.06
C GLU A 525 -7.78 21.38 9.17
N THR A 526 -7.06 21.06 10.23
CA THR A 526 -6.66 22.04 11.27
C THR A 526 -5.24 21.77 11.76
N ILE A 527 -4.46 22.83 12.01
CA ILE A 527 -3.12 22.68 12.58
C ILE A 527 -3.25 22.58 14.09
N LEU A 528 -2.66 21.53 14.65
CA LEU A 528 -2.56 21.30 16.08
C LEU A 528 -1.12 21.51 16.56
N SER A 529 -0.94 21.92 17.82
CA SER A 529 0.38 22.09 18.43
C SER A 529 0.44 21.64 19.89
N THR A 530 1.64 21.28 20.33
CA THR A 530 1.91 20.96 21.75
C THR A 530 1.89 22.21 22.63
N ASP A 531 1.64 22.03 23.94
CA ASP A 531 1.64 23.02 25.03
C ASP A 531 0.66 24.21 24.94
N ALA A 532 0.57 24.88 23.78
CA ALA A 532 -0.27 26.05 23.54
C ALA A 532 -0.39 26.35 22.04
N PRO A 533 -1.36 27.19 21.61
CA PRO A 533 -1.44 27.64 20.22
C PRO A 533 -0.20 28.42 19.77
N LEU A 534 0.31 28.11 18.58
CA LEU A 534 1.50 28.71 17.98
C LEU A 534 1.44 30.22 17.89
N VAL A 535 2.55 30.89 18.20
CA VAL A 535 2.66 32.35 18.11
C VAL A 535 3.48 32.73 16.88
N ILE A 536 3.03 33.75 16.13
CA ILE A 536 3.82 34.34 15.05
C ILE A 536 5.15 34.84 15.65
N PRO A 537 6.33 34.38 15.19
CA PRO A 537 7.61 34.69 15.82
C PRO A 537 7.87 36.17 16.06
N THR A 538 7.50 37.01 15.07
CA THR A 538 7.73 38.45 15.15
C THR A 538 6.79 39.20 16.11
N ASN A 539 5.83 38.52 16.74
CA ASN A 539 5.01 39.10 17.81
C ASN A 539 5.75 39.11 19.15
N ILE A 540 6.77 38.26 19.33
CA ILE A 540 7.51 38.11 20.59
C ILE A 540 8.99 38.43 20.46
N ALA A 541 9.54 38.42 19.23
CA ALA A 541 10.92 38.75 18.94
C ALA A 541 11.04 39.71 17.75
N ALA A 542 12.09 40.51 17.71
CA ALA A 542 12.42 41.28 16.51
C ALA A 542 12.93 40.34 15.40
N PRO A 543 12.79 40.70 14.09
CA PRO A 543 13.36 39.91 13.01
C PRO A 543 14.85 39.63 13.22
N GLY A 544 15.25 38.36 13.12
CA GLY A 544 16.61 37.91 13.40
C GLY A 544 16.62 36.53 14.08
N ALA A 545 17.76 36.20 14.69
CA ALA A 545 18.02 34.86 15.23
C ALA A 545 16.93 34.36 16.22
N ASP A 546 16.43 35.22 17.11
CA ASP A 546 15.41 34.83 18.10
C ASP A 546 14.05 34.53 17.44
N ALA A 547 13.66 35.29 16.42
CA ALA A 547 12.45 35.02 15.65
C ALA A 547 12.60 33.73 14.82
N ASN A 548 13.75 33.53 14.18
CA ASN A 548 14.02 32.31 13.41
C ASN A 548 14.04 31.07 14.32
N ALA A 549 14.55 31.19 15.55
CA ALA A 549 14.51 30.10 16.53
C ALA A 549 13.08 29.76 16.97
N GLN A 550 12.20 30.75 17.12
CA GLN A 550 10.79 30.51 17.38
C GLN A 550 10.07 29.90 16.16
N GLU A 551 10.46 30.28 14.95
CA GLU A 551 9.94 29.69 13.71
C GLU A 551 10.30 28.20 13.59
N ASP A 552 11.57 27.85 13.84
CA ASP A 552 12.02 26.45 13.93
C ASP A 552 11.24 25.67 15.01
N LEU A 553 11.09 26.26 16.21
CA LEU A 553 10.34 25.61 17.28
C LEU A 553 8.88 25.38 16.87
N ASN A 554 8.22 26.36 16.25
CA ASN A 554 6.85 26.21 15.76
C ASN A 554 6.75 25.06 14.74
N ALA A 555 7.66 24.98 13.77
CA ALA A 555 7.66 23.94 12.76
C ALA A 555 7.83 22.53 13.35
N ARG A 556 8.60 22.41 14.44
CA ARG A 556 8.79 21.15 15.17
C ARG A 556 7.67 20.82 16.15
N SER A 557 6.75 21.76 16.41
CA SER A 557 5.71 21.64 17.46
C SER A 557 4.32 21.32 16.90
N ILE A 558 4.19 20.98 15.61
CA ILE A 558 2.90 20.86 14.94
C ILE A 558 2.67 19.49 14.30
N VAL A 559 1.40 19.16 14.18
CA VAL A 559 0.86 18.14 13.28
C VAL A 559 -0.44 18.67 12.69
N THR A 560 -0.73 18.36 11.43
CA THR A 560 -2.03 18.68 10.84
C THR A 560 -3.01 17.56 11.15
N LEU A 561 -4.18 17.89 11.68
CA LEU A 561 -5.31 16.96 11.69
C LEU A 561 -6.04 17.09 10.36
N ASP A 562 -6.35 15.96 9.74
CA ASP A 562 -7.10 15.85 8.50
C ASP A 562 -8.27 14.88 8.68
N THR A 563 -9.44 15.20 8.14
CA THR A 563 -10.63 14.33 8.20
C THR A 563 -10.56 13.12 7.26
N GLY A 564 -9.49 12.98 6.47
CA GLY A 564 -9.30 11.90 5.50
C GLY A 564 -10.23 12.03 4.29
N SER A 565 -10.54 13.27 3.89
CA SER A 565 -11.48 13.60 2.83
C SER A 565 -10.86 14.50 1.75
N ASP A 566 -10.94 14.11 0.48
CA ASP A 566 -10.45 14.88 -0.67
C ASP A 566 -11.42 15.99 -1.12
N ILE A 567 -12.62 16.08 -0.52
CA ILE A 567 -13.59 17.14 -0.83
C ILE A 567 -13.01 18.51 -0.51
N SER A 568 -13.03 19.36 -1.53
CA SER A 568 -12.93 20.81 -1.35
C SER A 568 -14.29 21.42 -0.99
N PHE A 569 -14.32 22.22 0.08
CA PHE A 569 -15.48 22.91 0.63
C PHE A 569 -16.61 21.96 1.02
N PRO A 570 -16.40 21.10 2.04
CA PRO A 570 -17.45 20.19 2.51
C PRO A 570 -18.70 20.97 2.93
N ASP A 571 -19.88 20.39 2.64
CA ASP A 571 -21.18 21.00 2.96
C ASP A 571 -21.34 21.29 4.46
N GLU A 572 -20.77 20.43 5.31
CA GLU A 572 -20.68 20.62 6.76
C GLU A 572 -19.24 20.92 7.18
N VAL A 573 -19.05 21.98 7.97
CA VAL A 573 -17.73 22.29 8.55
C VAL A 573 -17.45 21.28 9.67
N PRO A 574 -16.32 20.56 9.65
CA PRO A 574 -16.00 19.60 10.70
C PRO A 574 -15.92 20.23 12.10
N TYR A 575 -16.23 19.43 13.11
CA TYR A 575 -16.24 19.83 14.53
C TYR A 575 -17.17 21.01 14.84
N PHE A 576 -18.24 21.18 14.07
CA PHE A 576 -19.28 22.16 14.36
C PHE A 576 -20.22 21.62 15.45
N THR A 577 -20.34 22.37 16.54
CA THR A 577 -21.16 22.04 17.72
C THR A 577 -22.22 23.12 17.96
N ASP A 578 -23.12 22.90 18.93
CA ASP A 578 -24.07 23.93 19.40
C ASP A 578 -23.39 25.22 19.89
N ALA A 579 -22.12 25.13 20.31
CA ALA A 579 -21.32 26.27 20.75
C ALA A 579 -20.54 26.95 19.59
N GLY A 580 -20.67 26.43 18.37
CA GLY A 580 -20.03 26.93 17.15
C GLY A 580 -18.98 25.98 16.59
N THR A 581 -18.19 26.52 15.66
CA THR A 581 -17.03 25.83 15.04
C THR A 581 -15.82 25.81 15.96
N LEU A 582 -14.84 24.96 15.64
CA LEU A 582 -13.55 24.84 16.29
C LEU A 582 -12.81 26.19 16.34
N ARG A 583 -12.07 26.46 17.43
CA ARG A 583 -11.39 27.73 17.64
C ARG A 583 -9.95 27.51 18.07
N ARG A 584 -9.06 28.39 17.60
CA ARG A 584 -7.68 28.47 18.09
C ARG A 584 -7.67 28.55 19.62
N GLY A 585 -6.99 27.62 20.29
CA GLY A 585 -6.95 27.49 21.74
C GLY A 585 -7.84 26.41 22.33
N ASP A 586 -8.78 25.84 21.58
CA ASP A 586 -9.42 24.58 21.97
C ASP A 586 -8.37 23.45 22.00
N SER A 587 -8.57 22.41 22.81
CA SER A 587 -7.62 21.29 22.92
C SER A 587 -8.31 19.94 22.77
N ALA A 588 -7.53 18.89 22.54
CA ALA A 588 -8.00 17.51 22.58
C ALA A 588 -6.89 16.61 23.12
N THR A 589 -7.29 15.52 23.77
CA THR A 589 -6.38 14.55 24.37
C THR A 589 -6.48 13.17 23.70
N GLY A 590 -5.37 12.46 23.57
CA GLY A 590 -5.34 11.08 23.07
C GLY A 590 -5.70 10.97 21.59
N ILE A 591 -5.30 11.96 20.79
CA ILE A 591 -5.59 12.00 19.35
C ILE A 591 -4.81 10.86 18.70
N THR A 592 -5.53 9.89 18.15
CA THR A 592 -4.99 8.61 17.70
C THR A 592 -5.44 8.33 16.27
N GLY A 593 -4.52 7.91 15.41
CA GLY A 593 -4.79 7.65 14.00
C GLY A 593 -3.52 7.36 13.20
N PRO A 594 -3.65 7.02 11.90
CA PRO A 594 -2.53 6.92 10.98
C PRO A 594 -1.84 8.27 10.80
N LEU A 595 -0.52 8.29 10.81
CA LEU A 595 0.27 9.41 10.34
C LEU A 595 0.65 9.20 8.87
N GLY A 596 0.58 10.23 8.04
CA GLY A 596 1.22 10.23 6.73
C GLY A 596 1.73 11.61 6.37
N PHE A 597 2.34 11.73 5.20
CA PHE A 597 2.84 12.99 4.66
C PHE A 597 2.09 13.36 3.37
N SER A 598 1.96 14.65 3.09
CA SER A 598 1.68 15.16 1.73
C SER A 598 1.61 16.67 1.75
N PHE A 599 1.70 17.33 0.59
CA PHE A 599 1.65 18.80 0.47
C PHE A 599 2.56 19.52 1.49
N SER A 600 3.72 18.93 1.78
CA SER A 600 4.73 19.43 2.73
C SER A 600 4.29 19.50 4.20
N ALA A 601 3.39 18.63 4.64
CA ALA A 601 2.97 18.53 6.04
C ALA A 601 2.71 17.08 6.47
N TYR A 602 3.10 16.74 7.70
CA TYR A 602 2.65 15.52 8.37
C TYR A 602 1.21 15.68 8.85
N ARG A 603 0.40 14.67 8.57
CA ARG A 603 -1.04 14.62 8.85
C ARG A 603 -1.41 13.41 9.67
N ILE A 604 -2.26 13.60 10.67
CA ILE A 604 -3.00 12.52 11.32
C ILE A 604 -4.39 12.42 10.68
N TYR A 605 -4.69 11.29 10.03
CA TYR A 605 -5.92 11.13 9.24
C TYR A 605 -7.07 10.53 10.05
N ASN A 606 -8.23 11.17 9.93
CA ASN A 606 -9.54 10.80 10.47
C ASN A 606 -9.51 10.27 11.92
N PRO A 607 -8.84 10.96 12.87
CA PRO A 607 -8.86 10.53 14.26
C PRO A 607 -10.27 10.72 14.86
N ASP A 608 -10.72 9.77 15.66
CA ASP A 608 -11.91 9.94 16.51
C ASP A 608 -11.58 10.91 17.65
N VAL A 609 -11.80 12.21 17.41
CA VAL A 609 -11.40 13.29 18.30
C VAL A 609 -12.60 14.06 18.84
N ALA A 610 -12.56 14.32 20.15
CA ALA A 610 -13.47 15.23 20.83
C ALA A 610 -12.67 16.43 21.35
N PHE A 611 -13.00 17.63 20.86
CA PHE A 611 -12.35 18.86 21.29
C PHE A 611 -13.01 19.47 22.53
N ASP A 612 -12.18 19.78 23.52
CA ASP A 612 -12.50 20.63 24.65
C ASP A 612 -12.47 22.11 24.24
N GLN A 613 -13.62 22.77 24.38
CA GLN A 613 -13.79 24.18 24.04
C GLN A 613 -13.24 25.10 25.11
N ASN A 614 -11.92 25.28 25.07
CA ASN A 614 -11.19 26.11 26.03
C ASN A 614 -11.21 27.61 25.68
N ASN A 615 -11.55 27.98 24.44
CA ASN A 615 -11.57 29.37 23.99
C ASN A 615 -12.96 29.86 23.55
N LEU A 616 -13.93 29.78 24.45
CA LEU A 616 -15.29 30.28 24.22
C LEU A 616 -15.31 31.76 23.80
N ARG A 617 -16.34 32.16 23.04
CA ARG A 617 -16.52 33.58 22.68
C ARG A 617 -16.76 34.36 23.97
N PRO A 618 -15.92 35.37 24.29
CA PRO A 618 -16.23 36.22 25.43
C PRO A 618 -17.50 37.03 25.11
N ASP A 619 -18.22 37.40 26.16
CA ASP A 619 -19.26 38.41 26.06
C ASP A 619 -18.68 39.74 25.54
N ARG A 620 -19.56 40.62 25.05
CA ARG A 620 -19.16 41.97 24.65
C ARG A 620 -18.38 42.66 25.78
N PRO A 621 -17.21 43.26 25.50
CA PRO A 621 -16.40 43.90 26.54
C PRO A 621 -17.08 45.15 27.11
N GLU A 622 -17.13 45.27 28.44
CA GLU A 622 -17.55 46.50 29.11
C GLU A 622 -16.41 47.53 29.10
N VAL A 623 -16.47 48.46 28.13
CA VAL A 623 -15.56 49.61 28.05
C VAL A 623 -16.18 50.76 28.83
N GLY A 624 -15.73 51.03 30.06
CA GLY A 624 -16.37 51.99 30.98
C GLY A 624 -16.40 53.48 30.57
N GLY A 625 -16.23 53.79 29.28
CA GLY A 625 -16.37 55.12 28.69
C GLY A 625 -17.79 55.39 28.17
N THR A 626 -18.01 56.61 27.67
CA THR A 626 -19.29 57.06 27.07
C THR A 626 -19.35 56.88 25.57
N VAL A 627 -18.25 56.48 24.94
CA VAL A 627 -18.13 56.17 23.52
C VAL A 627 -17.31 54.90 23.36
N SER A 628 -17.73 54.06 22.44
CA SER A 628 -17.05 52.84 22.04
C SER A 628 -16.45 53.03 20.65
N VAL A 629 -15.17 52.70 20.51
CA VAL A 629 -14.44 52.76 19.23
C VAL A 629 -13.89 51.38 18.93
N ALA A 630 -14.15 50.88 17.73
CA ALA A 630 -13.67 49.58 17.26
C ALA A 630 -12.89 49.70 15.95
N SER A 631 -12.16 48.63 15.61
CA SER A 631 -11.54 48.43 14.30
C SER A 631 -12.02 47.10 13.74
N PHE A 632 -12.32 47.03 12.45
CA PHE A 632 -12.87 45.83 11.82
C PHE A 632 -12.38 45.69 10.37
N ASN A 633 -11.60 44.64 10.09
CA ASN A 633 -11.26 44.25 8.72
C ASN A 633 -12.46 43.50 8.12
N VAL A 634 -13.03 44.02 7.04
CA VAL A 634 -14.25 43.47 6.39
C VAL A 634 -13.96 42.41 5.32
N LEU A 635 -12.70 41.99 5.18
CA LEU A 635 -12.21 40.89 4.35
C LEU A 635 -12.62 41.02 2.87
N ASN A 636 -12.02 41.96 2.15
CA ASN A 636 -12.37 42.32 0.78
C ASN A 636 -13.88 42.47 0.57
N TYR A 637 -14.51 43.40 1.30
CA TYR A 637 -15.90 43.77 1.03
C TYR A 637 -15.98 44.63 -0.24
N TRP A 638 -16.36 43.98 -1.33
CA TRP A 638 -16.46 44.58 -2.66
C TRP A 638 -17.89 44.52 -3.15
N THR A 639 -18.38 45.68 -3.62
CA THR A 639 -19.65 45.79 -4.31
C THR A 639 -19.56 45.38 -5.78
N THR A 640 -18.35 45.37 -6.34
CA THR A 640 -18.09 44.80 -7.67
C THR A 640 -17.98 43.28 -7.57
N ILE A 641 -18.83 42.58 -8.30
CA ILE A 641 -18.81 41.11 -8.40
C ILE A 641 -17.55 40.64 -9.13
N ASP A 642 -16.88 39.64 -8.58
CA ASP A 642 -15.70 39.03 -9.22
C ASP A 642 -16.13 38.07 -10.33
N ASP A 643 -15.95 38.51 -11.57
CA ASP A 643 -16.10 37.71 -12.78
C ASP A 643 -14.75 37.18 -13.30
N GLY A 644 -13.72 37.18 -12.44
CA GLY A 644 -12.33 36.86 -12.77
C GLY A 644 -11.48 38.09 -13.11
N SER A 645 -12.07 39.29 -13.16
CA SER A 645 -11.34 40.53 -13.46
C SER A 645 -10.83 41.29 -12.23
N ASN A 646 -11.29 40.96 -11.02
CA ASN A 646 -10.94 41.67 -9.79
C ASN A 646 -9.71 41.07 -9.06
N GLY A 647 -9.04 40.11 -9.71
CA GLY A 647 -7.88 39.43 -9.14
C GLY A 647 -8.23 38.56 -7.94
N GLY A 648 -9.41 37.94 -7.92
CA GLY A 648 -9.85 37.05 -6.84
C GLY A 648 -10.40 37.79 -5.61
N ARG A 649 -10.88 39.03 -5.77
CA ARG A 649 -11.34 39.88 -4.66
C ARG A 649 -12.83 40.11 -4.72
N GLY A 650 -13.46 40.02 -3.54
CA GLY A 650 -14.89 40.23 -3.40
C GLY A 650 -15.69 38.94 -3.52
N ALA A 651 -17.01 39.10 -3.54
CA ALA A 651 -17.92 38.01 -3.82
C ALA A 651 -17.95 37.70 -5.33
N ASP A 652 -18.04 36.44 -5.69
CA ASP A 652 -18.13 35.95 -7.09
C ASP A 652 -19.56 35.97 -7.65
N SER A 653 -20.54 36.33 -6.82
CA SER A 653 -21.94 36.43 -7.21
C SER A 653 -22.70 37.43 -6.33
N GLU A 654 -23.84 37.92 -6.82
CA GLU A 654 -24.73 38.79 -6.02
C GLU A 654 -25.23 38.09 -4.75
N ALA A 655 -25.43 36.77 -4.80
CA ALA A 655 -25.83 35.98 -3.64
C ALA A 655 -24.73 35.93 -2.58
N GLU A 656 -23.48 35.74 -2.99
CA GLU A 656 -22.33 35.77 -2.08
C GLU A 656 -22.08 37.17 -1.51
N LEU A 657 -22.30 38.23 -2.30
CA LEU A 657 -22.22 39.61 -1.81
C LEU A 657 -23.29 39.88 -0.74
N ALA A 658 -24.52 39.43 -0.98
CA ALA A 658 -25.58 39.53 0.01
C ALA A 658 -25.22 38.77 1.29
N ARG A 659 -24.70 37.54 1.15
CA ARG A 659 -24.25 36.70 2.28
C ARG A 659 -23.13 37.37 3.08
N GLN A 660 -22.13 37.95 2.41
CA GLN A 660 -21.05 38.69 3.07
C GLN A 660 -21.60 39.93 3.79
N THR A 661 -22.49 40.70 3.13
CA THR A 661 -23.12 41.90 3.70
C THR A 661 -23.91 41.56 4.97
N ASP A 662 -24.75 40.53 4.94
CA ASP A 662 -25.57 40.11 6.09
C ASP A 662 -24.69 39.66 7.28
N LYS A 663 -23.58 38.95 7.01
CA LYS A 663 -22.61 38.57 8.05
C LYS A 663 -21.94 39.78 8.68
N LEU A 664 -21.52 40.75 7.86
CA LEU A 664 -20.92 42.00 8.35
C LEU A 664 -21.93 42.80 9.18
N VAL A 665 -23.14 43.04 8.67
CA VAL A 665 -24.21 43.77 9.38
C VAL A 665 -24.49 43.12 10.74
N THR A 666 -24.65 41.79 10.78
CA THR A 666 -24.86 41.05 12.02
C THR A 666 -23.70 41.27 13.01
N ALA A 667 -22.45 41.23 12.53
CA ALA A 667 -21.27 41.44 13.35
C ALA A 667 -21.18 42.87 13.89
N PHE A 668 -21.42 43.89 13.07
CA PHE A 668 -21.39 45.30 13.49
C PHE A 668 -22.50 45.63 14.51
N LEU A 669 -23.72 45.13 14.31
CA LEU A 669 -24.82 45.33 15.25
C LEU A 669 -24.57 44.61 16.59
N ALA A 670 -23.97 43.42 16.57
CA ALA A 670 -23.59 42.70 17.79
C ALA A 670 -22.39 43.35 18.51
N LEU A 671 -21.44 43.92 17.76
CA LEU A 671 -20.31 44.68 18.29
C LEU A 671 -20.78 45.95 19.01
N ASP A 672 -21.83 46.58 18.49
CA ASP A 672 -22.49 47.78 19.06
C ASP A 672 -21.46 48.87 19.39
N ALA A 673 -20.60 49.18 18.42
CA ALA A 673 -19.60 50.24 18.54
C ALA A 673 -20.14 51.57 17.95
N ASP A 674 -19.84 52.69 18.60
CA ASP A 674 -20.31 54.01 18.16
C ASP A 674 -19.50 54.56 16.97
N ILE A 675 -18.21 54.22 16.89
CA ILE A 675 -17.31 54.57 15.78
C ILE A 675 -16.50 53.32 15.41
N VAL A 676 -16.42 52.99 14.12
CA VAL A 676 -15.65 51.84 13.65
C VAL A 676 -14.74 52.24 12.50
N GLY A 677 -13.43 52.01 12.69
CA GLY A 677 -12.47 52.02 11.59
C GLY A 677 -12.56 50.73 10.80
N VAL A 678 -12.75 50.80 9.49
CA VAL A 678 -12.94 49.65 8.61
C VAL A 678 -11.76 49.50 7.64
N GLN A 679 -11.29 48.28 7.46
CA GLN A 679 -10.19 47.91 6.55
C GLN A 679 -10.67 46.93 5.49
N GLU A 680 -10.03 46.91 4.32
CA GLU A 680 -10.37 46.03 3.17
C GLU A 680 -11.73 46.29 2.52
N LEU A 681 -12.14 47.55 2.50
CA LEU A 681 -13.20 48.01 1.62
C LEU A 681 -12.68 48.16 0.19
N GLU A 682 -13.49 47.81 -0.79
CA GLU A 682 -13.23 48.19 -2.18
C GLU A 682 -13.01 49.71 -2.31
N ASN A 683 -11.97 50.09 -3.05
CA ASN A 683 -11.61 51.50 -3.25
C ASN A 683 -12.30 52.08 -4.49
N ASN A 684 -13.62 52.21 -4.43
CA ASN A 684 -14.49 52.72 -5.50
C ASN A 684 -15.27 53.97 -5.07
N GLY A 685 -14.58 54.83 -4.31
CA GLY A 685 -15.16 56.05 -3.73
C GLY A 685 -16.18 55.72 -2.63
N PRO A 686 -17.34 56.39 -2.58
CA PRO A 686 -18.32 56.18 -1.51
C PRO A 686 -19.17 54.91 -1.69
N THR A 687 -19.02 54.17 -2.80
CA THR A 687 -19.96 53.12 -3.20
C THR A 687 -19.99 51.96 -2.21
N ALA A 688 -18.84 51.32 -1.94
CA ALA A 688 -18.80 50.15 -1.05
C ALA A 688 -19.13 50.49 0.41
N ILE A 689 -18.55 51.57 0.95
CA ILE A 689 -18.82 52.01 2.32
C ILE A 689 -20.27 52.49 2.51
N GLY A 690 -20.82 53.16 1.48
CA GLY A 690 -22.22 53.58 1.45
C GLY A 690 -23.17 52.40 1.45
N ALA A 691 -22.91 51.38 0.61
CA ALA A 691 -23.71 50.16 0.58
C ALA A 691 -23.73 49.44 1.94
N LEU A 692 -22.58 49.37 2.63
CA LEU A 692 -22.51 48.81 3.99
C LEU A 692 -23.33 49.63 4.99
N VAL A 693 -23.22 50.96 4.97
CA VAL A 693 -23.98 51.85 5.86
C VAL A 693 -25.48 51.80 5.58
N ASP A 694 -25.88 51.71 4.31
CA ASP A 694 -27.28 51.55 3.92
C ASP A 694 -27.84 50.22 4.44
N ALA A 695 -27.07 49.12 4.33
CA ALA A 695 -27.45 47.81 4.87
C ALA A 695 -27.55 47.83 6.41
N LEU A 696 -26.61 48.49 7.09
CA LEU A 696 -26.67 48.70 8.55
C LEU A 696 -27.92 49.46 8.95
N ASN A 697 -28.20 50.60 8.32
CA ASN A 697 -29.40 51.39 8.60
C ASN A 697 -30.70 50.66 8.25
N ALA A 698 -30.68 49.74 7.29
CA ALA A 698 -31.85 48.92 6.97
C ALA A 698 -32.14 47.87 8.05
N ALA A 699 -31.10 47.35 8.72
CA ALA A 699 -31.20 46.30 9.73
C ALA A 699 -31.29 46.82 11.17
N ASP A 700 -30.73 48.00 11.45
CA ASP A 700 -30.70 48.59 12.79
C ASP A 700 -32.09 49.11 13.21
N SER A 701 -32.45 48.84 14.45
CA SER A 701 -33.64 49.40 15.10
C SER A 701 -33.57 50.92 15.30
N ASN A 702 -32.36 51.50 15.29
CA ASN A 702 -32.08 52.93 15.39
C ASN A 702 -31.13 53.37 14.24
N PRO A 703 -31.66 53.66 13.04
CA PRO A 703 -30.84 53.88 11.84
C PRO A 703 -30.14 55.25 11.85
N THR A 704 -28.98 55.31 12.49
CA THR A 704 -28.16 56.53 12.61
C THR A 704 -26.74 56.36 12.07
N TRP A 705 -26.45 55.26 11.41
CA TRP A 705 -25.14 55.00 10.81
C TRP A 705 -24.84 55.98 9.69
N ALA A 706 -23.62 56.50 9.69
CA ALA A 706 -23.04 57.36 8.67
C ALA A 706 -21.60 56.92 8.42
N PHE A 707 -21.02 57.36 7.30
CA PHE A 707 -19.60 57.19 7.01
C PHE A 707 -18.90 58.54 6.89
N VAL A 708 -17.58 58.53 7.11
CA VAL A 708 -16.71 59.67 6.88
C VAL A 708 -16.37 59.72 5.39
N GLU A 709 -16.55 60.89 4.78
CA GLU A 709 -16.18 61.13 3.38
C GLU A 709 -14.68 60.93 3.16
N ASP A 710 -14.33 60.43 1.97
CA ASP A 710 -12.93 60.22 1.60
C ASP A 710 -12.16 61.56 1.63
N PRO A 711 -10.95 61.59 2.21
CA PRO A 711 -10.15 62.79 2.25
C PRO A 711 -9.64 63.19 0.86
N ALA A 712 -9.39 64.48 0.67
CA ALA A 712 -8.66 64.94 -0.49
C ALA A 712 -7.24 64.36 -0.48
N TYR A 713 -6.87 63.64 -1.55
CA TYR A 713 -5.57 62.97 -1.68
C TYR A 713 -4.90 63.30 -3.02
N PRO A 714 -3.58 63.55 -3.09
CA PRO A 714 -2.88 63.78 -4.35
C PRO A 714 -3.08 62.62 -5.34
N GLY A 715 -3.66 62.91 -6.51
CA GLY A 715 -3.97 61.90 -7.53
C GLY A 715 -5.31 61.17 -7.31
N GLY A 716 -6.00 61.42 -6.20
CA GLY A 716 -7.24 60.76 -5.79
C GLY A 716 -6.99 59.46 -5.03
N LEU A 717 -7.72 59.23 -3.95
CA LEU A 717 -7.53 58.06 -3.08
C LEU A 717 -7.78 56.74 -3.85
N GLU A 718 -8.74 56.75 -4.78
CA GLU A 718 -9.04 55.64 -5.70
C GLU A 718 -7.85 55.20 -6.58
N SER A 719 -6.83 56.06 -6.74
CA SER A 719 -5.65 55.73 -7.56
C SER A 719 -4.55 54.97 -6.83
N THR A 720 -4.67 54.80 -5.50
CA THR A 720 -3.59 54.28 -4.64
C THR A 720 -3.53 52.75 -4.62
N ASN A 721 -4.63 52.10 -4.24
CA ASN A 721 -4.74 50.65 -4.10
C ASN A 721 -6.18 50.19 -4.37
N ALA A 722 -6.36 48.91 -4.69
CA ALA A 722 -7.68 48.32 -4.97
C ALA A 722 -8.60 48.27 -3.74
N ILE A 723 -8.01 48.30 -2.53
CA ILE A 723 -8.73 48.39 -1.26
C ILE A 723 -8.31 49.63 -0.48
N LYS A 724 -9.20 50.15 0.37
CA LYS A 724 -8.95 51.31 1.24
C LYS A 724 -9.35 51.05 2.69
N VAL A 725 -9.01 52.01 3.53
CA VAL A 725 -9.56 52.14 4.89
C VAL A 725 -10.70 53.17 4.89
N GLY A 726 -11.60 53.07 5.86
CA GLY A 726 -12.70 54.00 6.05
C GLY A 726 -13.12 54.11 7.52
N ILE A 727 -14.08 55.00 7.80
CA ILE A 727 -14.66 55.15 9.14
C ILE A 727 -16.18 55.22 9.01
N ILE A 728 -16.88 54.34 9.73
CA ILE A 728 -18.33 54.43 9.94
C ILE A 728 -18.62 54.83 11.39
N TYR A 729 -19.73 55.52 11.64
CA TYR A 729 -20.09 56.01 12.96
C TYR A 729 -21.59 56.21 13.13
N ARG A 730 -22.03 56.23 14.39
CA ARG A 730 -23.38 56.61 14.79
C ARG A 730 -23.50 58.13 14.93
N SER A 731 -24.26 58.74 14.02
CA SER A 731 -24.44 60.19 13.94
C SER A 731 -25.24 60.79 15.10
N ASP A 732 -25.97 59.98 15.87
CA ASP A 732 -26.63 60.39 17.10
C ASP A 732 -25.69 60.43 18.33
N VAL A 733 -24.49 59.87 18.22
CA VAL A 733 -23.48 59.82 19.29
C VAL A 733 -22.31 60.75 19.01
N ALA A 734 -21.78 60.71 17.78
CA ALA A 734 -20.58 61.44 17.38
C ALA A 734 -20.85 62.38 16.20
N THR A 735 -20.26 63.57 16.25
CA THR A 735 -20.29 64.54 15.14
C THR A 735 -18.88 64.76 14.61
N THR A 736 -18.70 64.78 13.29
CA THR A 736 -17.39 65.07 12.69
C THR A 736 -16.99 66.53 12.90
N VAL A 737 -15.70 66.76 13.14
CA VAL A 737 -15.10 68.10 13.29
C VAL A 737 -14.08 68.32 12.19
N GLY A 738 -14.46 69.13 11.20
CA GLY A 738 -13.63 69.39 10.02
C GLY A 738 -13.56 68.21 9.05
N ASP A 739 -12.82 68.40 7.97
CA ASP A 739 -12.62 67.39 6.92
C ASP A 739 -11.68 66.28 7.42
N SER A 740 -11.86 65.07 6.89
CA SER A 740 -10.93 63.96 7.08
C SER A 740 -9.59 64.25 6.39
N VAL A 741 -8.52 63.60 6.84
CA VAL A 741 -7.19 63.70 6.22
C VAL A 741 -6.59 62.32 5.99
N ALA A 742 -5.78 62.19 4.94
CA ALA A 742 -4.97 61.00 4.68
C ALA A 742 -3.47 61.34 4.75
N ASP A 743 -2.65 60.37 5.14
CA ASP A 743 -1.19 60.50 5.14
C ASP A 743 -0.66 60.41 3.69
N ASP A 744 -0.09 61.51 3.18
CA ASP A 744 0.43 61.63 1.81
C ASP A 744 1.92 61.28 1.68
N ASP A 745 2.52 60.66 2.69
CA ASP A 745 3.87 60.14 2.58
C ASP A 745 3.97 59.14 1.42
N SER A 746 5.03 59.30 0.62
CA SER A 746 5.37 58.43 -0.51
C SER A 746 5.35 56.94 -0.21
N ILE A 747 5.56 56.53 1.06
CA ILE A 747 5.48 55.13 1.47
C ILE A 747 4.10 54.51 1.24
N PHE A 748 3.04 55.33 1.22
CA PHE A 748 1.65 54.91 0.98
C PHE A 748 1.17 55.17 -0.44
N ALA A 749 2.02 55.69 -1.35
CA ALA A 749 1.60 56.09 -2.69
C ALA A 749 1.03 54.95 -3.55
N GLU A 750 1.47 53.71 -3.30
CA GLU A 750 1.00 52.47 -3.97
C GLU A 750 0.36 51.48 -2.97
N ASP A 751 -0.05 51.98 -1.79
CA ASP A 751 -0.65 51.19 -0.72
C ASP A 751 -1.92 51.89 -0.19
N ARG A 752 -2.30 51.63 1.06
CA ARG A 752 -3.49 52.16 1.74
C ARG A 752 -3.09 53.32 2.66
N PRO A 753 -3.26 54.59 2.24
CA PRO A 753 -2.99 55.74 3.11
C PRO A 753 -3.83 55.65 4.40
N PRO A 754 -3.21 55.78 5.59
CA PRO A 754 -3.95 55.96 6.83
C PRO A 754 -4.90 57.16 6.75
N VAL A 755 -6.15 57.00 7.22
CA VAL A 755 -7.18 58.05 7.22
C VAL A 755 -7.49 58.45 8.65
N ALA A 756 -7.56 59.76 8.91
CA ALA A 756 -7.90 60.32 10.21
C ALA A 756 -9.15 61.20 10.15
N GLN A 757 -10.01 61.08 11.16
CA GLN A 757 -11.17 61.95 11.38
C GLN A 757 -11.23 62.39 12.83
N THR A 758 -11.51 63.68 13.04
CA THR A 758 -11.78 64.22 14.38
C THR A 758 -13.28 64.19 14.67
N PHE A 759 -13.66 63.77 15.88
CA PHE A 759 -15.03 63.69 16.35
C PHE A 759 -15.22 64.53 17.62
N ASP A 760 -16.41 65.11 17.77
CA ASP A 760 -16.94 65.66 19.01
C ASP A 760 -18.01 64.70 19.55
N VAL A 761 -17.82 64.24 20.78
CA VAL A 761 -18.81 63.47 21.55
C VAL A 761 -19.11 64.22 22.84
N ALA A 762 -20.30 64.81 22.91
CA ALA A 762 -20.79 65.56 24.08
C ALA A 762 -19.84 66.69 24.56
N GLY A 763 -19.09 67.33 23.64
CA GLY A 763 -18.15 68.41 23.91
C GLY A 763 -16.71 67.98 24.12
N GLU A 764 -16.43 66.66 24.13
CA GLU A 764 -15.08 66.10 24.17
C GLU A 764 -14.62 65.78 22.74
N VAL A 765 -13.42 66.24 22.38
CA VAL A 765 -12.89 66.15 21.01
C VAL A 765 -11.71 65.19 20.96
N PHE A 766 -11.75 64.23 20.04
CA PHE A 766 -10.67 63.27 19.80
C PHE A 766 -10.57 62.89 18.32
N THR A 767 -9.43 62.33 17.92
CA THR A 767 -9.16 61.91 16.53
C THR A 767 -9.01 60.40 16.47
N VAL A 768 -9.71 59.78 15.54
CA VAL A 768 -9.54 58.36 15.17
C VAL A 768 -8.67 58.30 13.93
N VAL A 769 -7.65 57.45 13.95
CA VAL A 769 -6.76 57.19 12.82
C VAL A 769 -6.85 55.72 12.46
N VAL A 770 -7.26 55.41 11.24
CA VAL A 770 -7.39 54.04 10.72
C VAL A 770 -6.22 53.76 9.79
N ASN A 771 -5.54 52.64 10.02
CA ASN A 771 -4.48 52.16 9.16
C ASN A 771 -4.75 50.70 8.75
N HIS A 772 -4.10 50.30 7.66
CA HIS A 772 -4.02 48.90 7.23
C HIS A 772 -2.68 48.69 6.53
N PHE A 773 -1.66 48.33 7.30
CA PHE A 773 -0.31 48.17 6.77
C PHE A 773 -0.17 46.94 5.88
N LYS A 774 0.84 46.99 4.99
CA LYS A 774 1.17 45.87 4.10
C LYS A 774 1.51 44.61 4.91
N SER A 775 1.00 43.47 4.45
CA SER A 775 1.37 42.17 5.01
C SER A 775 2.88 41.91 4.81
N LYS A 776 3.49 41.31 5.82
CA LYS A 776 4.91 40.92 5.82
C LYS A 776 5.23 39.81 4.80
N GLY A 777 4.23 39.08 4.31
CA GLY A 777 4.39 38.03 3.29
C GLY A 777 4.52 38.52 1.84
N SER A 778 4.57 39.84 1.62
CA SER A 778 4.73 40.42 0.27
C SER A 778 6.15 40.20 -0.25
N SER A 779 6.31 39.90 -1.55
CA SER A 779 7.63 39.84 -2.18
C SER A 779 8.40 41.16 -1.98
N GLY A 780 9.60 41.07 -1.38
CA GLY A 780 10.45 42.22 -1.09
C GLY A 780 10.10 43.03 0.16
N ALA A 781 9.23 42.53 1.06
CA ALA A 781 9.04 43.13 2.37
C ALA A 781 10.33 43.08 3.22
N THR A 782 10.69 44.18 3.88
CA THR A 782 11.92 44.32 4.68
C THR A 782 11.65 44.69 6.15
N GLY A 783 10.46 44.36 6.68
CA GLY A 783 9.96 44.84 7.97
C GLY A 783 9.51 43.77 8.96
#